data_AF-A0A089NUW2-F1
#
_entry.id   AF-A0A089NUW2-F1
#
_cell.length_a   1.000
_cell.length_b   1.000
_cell.length_c   1.000
_cell.angle_alpha   90.00
_cell.angle_beta   90.00
_cell.angle_gamma   90.00
#
_symmetry.space_group_name_H-M   'P 1'
#
loop_
_entity.id
_entity.type
_entity.pdbx_description
1 polymer ?
#
loop_
_entity_poly.entity_id
_entity_poly.type
_entity_poly.pdbx_seq_one_letter_code
_entity_poly.pdbx_strand_id
1 'polypeptide(L)'
;MSGTGVVEAAAVGASAASRRLAAGLPDRSPLRQAVTAACRRPESECVAALLDQARLSPEAARRVAEHAGRLVETLRRQGRRGGVEGLIQEYALSSQEGVALMCLAEALLRIPDTATRDALIRDKIAGGDWAAHLGHSPSPFVNAATWGLLVTGKLAATRDEAGLSAALTRLIARGGEPVIRTGVDLCMRMMGEQFVAGRTIAEALRHAGRREAKGFTYSYDMLGEAAVTAEDAERYRRAYAEAIRAIGAASAGRGVLLGPGISIKLSALHPRYVRSQRDRVLAELHSRVRDLARLAKGYGMGLNIDAEEADRLDLSLDILERLALDPDLAGWDGLGFVVQAYGKRCPFVIDVLIDLARRSRRRLMVRLVKGAYWDSEIKRAQVDGLADFPVFTRKLHTDVSYLACACRLLAALDAVFPQFATHNAQTLASIVEMGGPDFRPGQYEFQCLHGMGEPLYEAVVAGERLRRPCRIYAPVGTHETLLAYLVRRLLENGANTSFVNQVADAAVPIAALIADPVTAVEAMPCPGAPHPRIAAPRDLYGSHRMNAAGLDLADEAALADLSEGLLASERTVWRAVPSGEDDAAADEPVRNPADHRDVVGFARAATAAAVAGALARAEAAAAGWAATPAAARAACLRRAADAFEAQMPALIGLIVREAGKTYANAVAEIREAVDFLRYDAAEAERILGDAHAPLGPVACIAPWNFPLAIFVGQAAAALAAGNTVLAKPAEETPLIAAAAIRVLHAAGIPADALHLLPGDGRVGAALVADPRVQGVMFTGSTAVAKAIQRALAGRLNRFGEPVPFVAETGGQNALVVDSSALAEQVVADVIASAFDSAGQRCSALRILCLQEEIADRTLHMLKGALRELQVGDPRRLAVNVGPVITADAAARLVDHVASLRARGFPVEQLPLPPEAGAGTFVPPTLIEIGAVADVEQEVFGPVLHVLRYRRDTLDRLLAAIDATGYGLTFGLHSRVDETIDHVLGRVRAGNRYVNRNIIGAVVGVQPFGGSGLSGTGPKAGGPLALGRLMRRPPAAARDGLPADEAALRPYVAWLRSRHRHDLAERLETVRYPGSAPIALAGPVGERNLYALRPRGRVAAIAATETALLLQLGAILGTGNAAVIVAAGGSDAALDGLPAVCAARIAWAPDLDRAGDVQGVLFAGDATALRDLNAAIAARDGAILPLQAREPEALAAGDLYDPAGLVEEISTAINTAAAGGHASLMSVG
;
A
#
# COMPACT_ATOMS: atom_id res chain seq x y z
N MET A 1 -0.64 15.02 67.02
CA MET A 1 -1.74 14.58 66.16
C MET A 1 -1.19 14.42 64.76
N SER A 2 -0.82 13.19 64.45
CA SER A 2 -0.21 12.74 63.20
C SER A 2 -1.31 12.18 62.30
N GLY A 3 -1.58 12.86 61.18
CA GLY A 3 -2.50 12.39 60.14
C GLY A 3 -1.72 11.86 58.95
N THR A 4 -1.30 10.60 59.03
CA THR A 4 -0.82 9.80 57.90
C THR A 4 -2.00 9.48 56.99
N GLY A 5 -2.22 10.30 55.96
CA GLY A 5 -3.09 9.97 54.84
C GLY A 5 -2.34 9.08 53.85
N VAL A 6 -2.46 7.77 54.05
CA VAL A 6 -2.01 6.75 53.10
C VAL A 6 -2.72 6.99 51.77
N VAL A 7 -1.94 7.15 50.71
CA VAL A 7 -2.39 7.04 49.32
C VAL A 7 -2.87 5.60 49.14
N GLU A 8 -4.18 5.38 49.26
CA GLU A 8 -4.79 4.16 48.75
C GLU A 8 -4.53 4.15 47.25
N ALA A 9 -3.60 3.28 46.84
CA ALA A 9 -3.41 2.91 45.45
C ALA A 9 -4.76 2.47 44.90
N ALA A 10 -5.39 3.32 44.09
CA ALA A 10 -6.50 2.91 43.27
C ALA A 10 -6.00 1.74 42.42
N ALA A 11 -6.43 0.53 42.78
CA ALA A 11 -6.17 -0.65 41.99
C ALA A 11 -6.75 -0.37 40.60
N VAL A 12 -5.87 -0.08 39.63
CA VAL A 12 -6.22 0.05 38.22
C VAL A 12 -6.62 -1.35 37.77
N GLY A 13 -7.88 -1.71 38.01
CA GLY A 13 -8.45 -2.93 37.49
C GLY A 13 -8.43 -2.86 35.97
N ALA A 14 -8.05 -3.96 35.31
CA ALA A 14 -8.03 -4.05 33.84
C ALA A 14 -9.31 -3.45 33.25
N SER A 15 -9.19 -2.63 32.20
CA SER A 15 -10.35 -1.97 31.61
C SER A 15 -11.37 -3.02 31.15
N ALA A 16 -12.65 -2.65 31.16
CA ALA A 16 -13.69 -3.52 30.60
C ALA A 16 -13.41 -3.85 29.11
N ALA A 17 -12.61 -3.05 28.40
CA ALA A 17 -12.31 -3.21 26.98
C ALA A 17 -11.24 -4.28 26.70
N SER A 18 -10.13 -4.33 27.44
CA SER A 18 -9.12 -5.41 27.27
C SER A 18 -9.68 -6.77 27.67
N ARG A 19 -10.55 -6.81 28.69
CA ARG A 19 -11.32 -8.01 29.02
C ARG A 19 -12.35 -8.38 27.93
N ARG A 20 -12.85 -7.41 27.16
CA ARG A 20 -13.77 -7.66 26.02
C ARG A 20 -13.06 -8.21 24.78
N LEU A 21 -11.79 -7.86 24.52
CA LEU A 21 -11.05 -8.51 23.42
C LEU A 21 -10.88 -10.00 23.73
N ALA A 22 -10.36 -10.35 24.92
CA ALA A 22 -10.28 -11.73 25.40
C ALA A 22 -11.64 -12.44 25.43
N ALA A 23 -12.69 -11.81 25.98
CA ALA A 23 -14.02 -12.41 26.05
C ALA A 23 -14.74 -12.50 24.69
N GLY A 24 -14.31 -11.72 23.70
CA GLY A 24 -14.82 -11.72 22.33
C GLY A 24 -14.12 -12.74 21.42
N LEU A 25 -13.04 -13.37 21.90
CA LEU A 25 -12.40 -14.48 21.19
C LEU A 25 -13.32 -15.70 21.22
N PRO A 26 -13.65 -16.29 20.06
CA PRO A 26 -14.49 -17.48 20.01
C PRO A 26 -13.77 -18.69 20.63
N ASP A 27 -14.50 -19.52 21.36
CA ASP A 27 -14.01 -20.84 21.76
C ASP A 27 -13.80 -21.70 20.51
N ARG A 28 -12.54 -22.07 20.24
CA ARG A 28 -12.15 -22.80 19.03
C ARG A 28 -11.96 -24.27 19.35
N SER A 29 -12.66 -25.14 18.63
CA SER A 29 -12.40 -26.58 18.68
C SER A 29 -10.96 -26.91 18.28
N PRO A 30 -10.41 -28.07 18.69
CA PRO A 30 -9.05 -28.47 18.30
C PRO A 30 -8.81 -28.46 16.78
N LEU A 31 -9.83 -28.80 15.98
CA LEU A 31 -9.76 -28.75 14.52
C LEU A 31 -9.65 -27.30 14.01
N ARG A 32 -10.40 -26.36 14.59
CA ARG A 32 -10.29 -24.93 14.24
C ARG A 32 -8.94 -24.35 14.65
N GLN A 33 -8.40 -24.74 15.81
CA GLN A 33 -7.05 -24.35 16.22
C GLN A 33 -5.98 -24.85 15.26
N ALA A 34 -6.12 -26.08 14.73
CA ALA A 34 -5.21 -26.62 13.71
C ALA A 34 -5.25 -25.83 12.39
N VAL A 35 -6.42 -25.32 12.00
CA VAL A 35 -6.57 -24.40 10.84
C VAL A 35 -5.79 -23.11 11.11
N THR A 36 -5.99 -22.48 12.27
CA THR A 36 -5.28 -21.24 12.64
C THR A 36 -3.76 -21.45 12.66
N ALA A 37 -3.28 -22.52 13.31
CA ALA A 37 -1.85 -22.85 13.42
C ALA A 37 -1.17 -23.21 12.08
N ALA A 38 -1.95 -23.46 11.02
CA ALA A 38 -1.43 -23.73 9.68
C ALA A 38 -1.42 -22.50 8.78
N CYS A 39 -1.93 -21.34 9.24
CA CYS A 39 -2.11 -20.14 8.41
C CYS A 39 -0.83 -19.76 7.66
N ARG A 40 0.28 -19.61 8.38
CA ARG A 40 1.57 -19.14 7.85
C ARG A 40 2.71 -20.09 8.20
N ARG A 41 2.42 -21.39 8.25
CA ARG A 41 3.43 -22.43 8.51
C ARG A 41 4.51 -22.39 7.41
N PRO A 42 5.78 -22.68 7.72
CA PRO A 42 6.82 -22.79 6.69
C PRO A 42 6.42 -23.72 5.54
N GLU A 43 6.71 -23.29 4.32
CA GLU A 43 6.29 -24.01 3.11
C GLU A 43 6.86 -25.44 3.02
N SER A 44 8.10 -25.63 3.48
CA SER A 44 8.79 -26.92 3.52
C SER A 44 8.07 -27.93 4.41
N GLU A 45 7.65 -27.51 5.61
CA GLU A 45 6.90 -28.34 6.55
C GLU A 45 5.54 -28.74 5.99
N CYS A 46 4.86 -27.81 5.30
CA CYS A 46 3.58 -28.07 4.67
C CYS A 46 3.71 -29.13 3.57
N VAL A 47 4.67 -28.94 2.66
CA VAL A 47 4.85 -29.84 1.50
C VAL A 47 5.30 -31.23 1.94
N ALA A 48 6.21 -31.33 2.91
CA ALA A 48 6.64 -32.61 3.45
C ALA A 48 5.46 -33.47 3.95
N ALA A 49 4.50 -32.86 4.66
CA ALA A 49 3.31 -33.55 5.17
C ALA A 49 2.31 -33.94 4.07
N LEU A 50 2.35 -33.28 2.91
CA LEU A 50 1.41 -33.48 1.80
C LEU A 50 1.91 -34.51 0.76
N LEU A 51 3.23 -34.65 0.59
CA LEU A 51 3.83 -35.52 -0.42
C LEU A 51 3.35 -36.97 -0.29
N ASP A 52 3.38 -37.53 0.92
CA ASP A 52 2.99 -38.92 1.15
C ASP A 52 1.50 -39.17 0.88
N GLN A 53 0.64 -38.18 1.14
CA GLN A 53 -0.79 -38.27 0.87
C GLN A 53 -1.14 -38.16 -0.61
N ALA A 54 -0.34 -37.40 -1.37
CA ALA A 54 -0.53 -37.23 -2.81
C ALA A 54 0.11 -38.35 -3.64
N ARG A 55 0.99 -39.16 -3.04
CA ARG A 55 1.77 -40.19 -3.72
C ARG A 55 0.89 -41.29 -4.33
N LEU A 56 1.15 -41.58 -5.60
CA LEU A 56 0.55 -42.71 -6.32
C LEU A 56 1.54 -43.87 -6.41
N SER A 57 1.04 -45.10 -6.53
CA SER A 57 1.91 -46.24 -6.87
C SER A 57 2.52 -46.05 -8.27
N PRO A 58 3.69 -46.63 -8.58
CA PRO A 58 4.29 -46.53 -9.91
C PRO A 58 3.35 -46.96 -11.04
N GLU A 59 2.54 -47.99 -10.82
CA GLU A 59 1.56 -48.47 -11.80
C GLU A 59 0.41 -47.47 -11.99
N ALA A 60 -0.09 -46.89 -10.90
CA ALA A 60 -1.11 -45.85 -10.93
C ALA A 60 -0.59 -44.59 -11.63
N ALA A 61 0.62 -44.14 -11.31
CA ALA A 61 1.27 -43.00 -11.96
C ALA A 61 1.42 -43.20 -13.48
N ARG A 62 1.79 -44.42 -13.92
CA ARG A 62 1.86 -44.76 -15.35
C ARG A 62 0.49 -44.69 -16.03
N ARG A 63 -0.57 -45.21 -15.40
CA ARG A 63 -1.95 -45.12 -15.91
C ARG A 63 -2.42 -43.67 -16.00
N VAL A 64 -2.11 -42.86 -14.99
CA VAL A 64 -2.41 -41.42 -14.97
C VAL A 64 -1.72 -40.70 -16.13
N ALA A 65 -0.42 -40.94 -16.33
CA ALA A 65 0.35 -40.32 -17.42
C ALA A 65 -0.25 -40.69 -18.80
N GLU A 66 -0.58 -41.96 -19.01
CA GLU A 66 -1.22 -42.42 -20.25
C GLU A 66 -2.57 -41.73 -20.47
N HIS A 67 -3.40 -41.64 -19.43
CA HIS A 67 -4.71 -41.03 -19.50
C HIS A 67 -4.63 -39.51 -19.76
N ALA A 68 -3.83 -38.81 -18.97
CA ALA A 68 -3.57 -37.39 -19.13
C ALA A 68 -3.02 -37.10 -20.54
N GLY A 69 -2.13 -37.94 -21.05
CA GLY A 69 -1.58 -37.84 -22.40
C GLY A 69 -2.67 -37.87 -23.47
N ARG A 70 -3.58 -38.85 -23.42
CA ARG A 70 -4.71 -38.95 -24.36
C ARG A 70 -5.67 -37.75 -24.27
N LEU A 71 -5.92 -37.23 -23.07
CA LEU A 71 -6.73 -36.03 -22.88
C LEU A 71 -6.07 -34.81 -23.53
N VAL A 72 -4.78 -34.61 -23.29
CA VAL A 72 -3.98 -33.54 -23.90
C VAL A 72 -3.93 -33.66 -25.42
N GLU A 73 -3.71 -34.86 -25.97
CA GLU A 73 -3.74 -35.10 -27.41
C GLU A 73 -5.12 -34.78 -28.01
N THR A 74 -6.19 -35.13 -27.32
CA THR A 74 -7.56 -34.84 -27.75
C THR A 74 -7.82 -33.34 -27.75
N LEU A 75 -7.42 -32.63 -26.70
CA LEU A 75 -7.48 -31.17 -26.63
C LEU A 75 -6.71 -30.50 -27.78
N ARG A 76 -5.47 -30.95 -28.04
CA ARG A 76 -4.65 -30.42 -29.15
C ARG A 76 -5.25 -30.70 -30.52
N ARG A 77 -5.88 -31.88 -30.72
CA ARG A 77 -6.53 -32.25 -31.99
C ARG A 77 -7.84 -31.53 -32.26
N GLN A 78 -8.63 -31.25 -31.22
CA GLN A 78 -9.91 -30.55 -31.38
C GLN A 78 -9.74 -29.13 -31.92
N GLY A 79 -8.55 -28.55 -31.78
CA GLY A 79 -8.22 -27.23 -32.29
C GLY A 79 -8.96 -26.11 -31.54
N ARG A 80 -8.40 -24.91 -31.64
CA ARG A 80 -8.93 -23.67 -31.07
C ARG A 80 -10.27 -23.30 -31.75
N ARG A 81 -11.40 -23.44 -31.04
CA ARG A 81 -12.76 -23.10 -31.52
C ARG A 81 -13.32 -21.83 -30.86
N GLY A 82 -12.49 -20.85 -30.50
CA GLY A 82 -12.91 -19.58 -29.90
C GLY A 82 -13.20 -18.50 -30.94
N GLY A 83 -14.23 -17.68 -30.72
CA GLY A 83 -14.58 -16.58 -31.62
C GLY A 83 -13.46 -15.54 -31.78
N VAL A 84 -12.79 -15.18 -30.68
CA VAL A 84 -11.68 -14.20 -30.69
C VAL A 84 -10.54 -14.62 -31.64
N GLU A 85 -10.30 -15.93 -31.79
CA GLU A 85 -9.26 -16.48 -32.67
C GLU A 85 -9.67 -16.39 -34.15
N GLY A 86 -10.97 -16.52 -34.45
CA GLY A 86 -11.54 -16.26 -35.77
C GLY A 86 -11.38 -14.80 -36.20
N LEU A 87 -11.54 -13.85 -35.27
CA LEU A 87 -11.31 -12.42 -35.53
C LEU A 87 -9.83 -12.12 -35.84
N ILE A 88 -8.91 -12.75 -35.11
CA ILE A 88 -7.46 -12.64 -35.34
C ILE A 88 -7.09 -13.16 -36.74
N GLN A 89 -7.72 -14.26 -37.18
CA GLN A 89 -7.52 -14.83 -38.52
C GLN A 89 -8.22 -14.02 -39.63
N GLU A 90 -9.44 -13.52 -39.40
CA GLU A 90 -10.25 -12.80 -40.39
C GLU A 90 -9.67 -11.43 -40.75
N TYR A 91 -9.08 -10.74 -39.77
CA TYR A 91 -8.46 -9.43 -39.97
C TYR A 91 -6.93 -9.49 -40.12
N ALA A 92 -6.36 -10.70 -40.20
CA ALA A 92 -4.92 -10.95 -40.23
C ALA A 92 -4.15 -10.21 -39.11
N LEU A 93 -4.80 -10.05 -37.96
CA LEU A 93 -4.22 -9.35 -36.82
C LEU A 93 -3.13 -10.22 -36.20
N SER A 94 -2.00 -9.63 -35.86
CA SER A 94 -1.04 -10.31 -35.00
C SER A 94 -1.67 -10.55 -33.63
N SER A 95 -1.19 -11.58 -32.94
CA SER A 95 -1.61 -11.89 -31.59
C SER A 95 -1.48 -10.73 -30.60
N GLN A 96 -0.51 -9.83 -30.80
CA GLN A 96 -0.34 -8.63 -29.98
C GLN A 96 -1.39 -7.56 -30.29
N GLU A 97 -1.80 -7.43 -31.56
CA GLU A 97 -2.85 -6.51 -32.01
C GLU A 97 -4.23 -6.93 -31.47
N GLY A 98 -4.51 -8.24 -31.45
CA GLY A 98 -5.76 -8.78 -30.92
C GLY A 98 -5.99 -8.46 -29.44
N VAL A 99 -4.93 -8.33 -28.63
CA VAL A 99 -5.09 -8.11 -27.18
C VAL A 99 -5.03 -6.66 -26.76
N ALA A 100 -4.22 -5.85 -27.44
CA ALA A 100 -4.32 -4.40 -27.31
C ALA A 100 -5.75 -3.93 -27.61
N LEU A 101 -6.38 -4.52 -28.63
CA LEU A 101 -7.78 -4.25 -28.99
C LEU A 101 -8.79 -4.64 -27.90
N MET A 102 -8.53 -5.72 -27.15
CA MET A 102 -9.42 -6.21 -26.10
C MET A 102 -9.31 -5.41 -24.80
N CYS A 103 -8.09 -5.04 -24.41
CA CYS A 103 -7.85 -4.14 -23.26
C CYS A 103 -8.43 -2.75 -23.53
N LEU A 104 -8.27 -2.29 -24.77
CA LEU A 104 -8.91 -1.09 -25.23
C LEU A 104 -10.43 -1.24 -25.15
N ALA A 105 -11.03 -2.26 -25.77
CA ALA A 105 -12.48 -2.48 -25.76
C ALA A 105 -13.09 -2.50 -24.34
N GLU A 106 -12.42 -3.14 -23.37
CA GLU A 106 -12.83 -3.16 -21.97
C GLU A 106 -12.84 -1.77 -21.34
N ALA A 107 -11.76 -1.02 -21.53
CA ALA A 107 -11.63 0.29 -20.93
C ALA A 107 -12.49 1.36 -21.63
N LEU A 108 -12.71 1.26 -22.95
CA LEU A 108 -13.64 2.11 -23.71
C LEU A 108 -15.09 1.99 -23.20
N LEU A 109 -15.47 0.80 -22.72
CA LEU A 109 -16.82 0.54 -22.20
C LEU A 109 -17.10 1.19 -20.85
N ARG A 110 -16.07 1.36 -20.02
CA ARG A 110 -16.20 1.92 -18.67
C ARG A 110 -16.15 3.43 -18.65
N ILE A 111 -15.48 4.04 -19.63
CA ILE A 111 -15.23 5.47 -19.68
C ILE A 111 -16.45 6.19 -20.28
N PRO A 112 -17.22 6.93 -19.46
CA PRO A 112 -18.45 7.57 -19.91
C PRO A 112 -18.20 8.69 -20.93
N ASP A 113 -17.10 9.45 -20.79
CA ASP A 113 -16.79 10.59 -21.65
C ASP A 113 -15.89 10.24 -22.84
N THR A 114 -16.14 10.90 -23.96
CA THR A 114 -15.41 10.66 -25.21
C THR A 114 -13.94 11.10 -25.14
N ALA A 115 -13.62 12.20 -24.44
CA ALA A 115 -12.26 12.74 -24.43
C ALA A 115 -11.25 11.81 -23.72
N THR A 116 -11.62 11.25 -22.57
CA THR A 116 -10.80 10.29 -21.82
C THR A 116 -10.72 8.96 -22.55
N ARG A 117 -11.82 8.58 -23.23
CA ARG A 117 -11.86 7.42 -24.11
C ARG A 117 -10.88 7.56 -25.27
N ASP A 118 -10.87 8.72 -25.92
CA ASP A 118 -9.97 9.04 -27.03
C ASP A 118 -8.51 9.15 -26.56
N ALA A 119 -8.27 9.70 -25.36
CA ALA A 119 -6.94 9.70 -24.74
C ALA A 119 -6.41 8.29 -24.53
N LEU A 120 -7.24 7.40 -24.00
CA LEU A 120 -6.87 6.00 -23.86
C LEU A 120 -6.64 5.31 -25.21
N ILE A 121 -7.46 5.61 -26.23
CA ILE A 121 -7.24 5.14 -27.61
C ILE A 121 -5.88 5.60 -28.10
N ARG A 122 -5.54 6.89 -27.96
CA ARG A 122 -4.24 7.42 -28.39
C ARG A 122 -3.09 6.77 -27.64
N ASP A 123 -3.20 6.61 -26.33
CA ASP A 123 -2.19 5.95 -25.49
C ASP A 123 -1.91 4.51 -25.92
N LYS A 124 -2.97 3.76 -26.24
CA LYS A 124 -2.86 2.34 -26.54
C LYS A 124 -2.69 2.05 -28.04
N ILE A 125 -3.02 3.00 -28.92
CA ILE A 125 -3.05 2.81 -30.39
C ILE A 125 -2.16 3.78 -31.17
N ALA A 126 -1.96 5.03 -30.71
CA ALA A 126 -1.35 6.11 -31.50
C ALA A 126 0.00 6.60 -30.93
N GLY A 127 0.95 5.68 -30.70
CA GLY A 127 2.35 6.05 -30.42
C GLY A 127 3.05 6.63 -31.67
N GLY A 128 2.64 7.81 -32.13
CA GLY A 128 2.99 8.38 -33.44
C GLY A 128 4.12 9.42 -33.47
N ASP A 129 4.78 9.76 -32.36
CA ASP A 129 5.90 10.72 -32.38
C ASP A 129 7.09 10.26 -31.50
N TRP A 130 7.98 9.49 -32.13
CA TRP A 130 9.08 8.77 -31.47
C TRP A 130 10.33 9.62 -31.23
N ALA A 131 10.47 10.79 -31.86
CA ALA A 131 11.73 11.56 -31.79
C ALA A 131 11.87 12.41 -30.52
N ALA A 132 10.75 12.84 -29.91
CA ALA A 132 10.75 13.68 -28.71
C ALA A 132 10.90 12.87 -27.39
N HIS A 133 10.78 11.54 -27.44
CA HIS A 133 10.71 10.66 -26.26
C HIS A 133 11.95 9.76 -26.04
N LEU A 134 13.06 10.04 -26.72
CA LEU A 134 14.26 9.18 -26.77
C LEU A 134 15.27 9.35 -25.61
N GLY A 135 14.84 9.87 -24.47
CA GLY A 135 15.70 9.98 -23.28
C GLY A 135 14.95 9.59 -22.01
N HIS A 136 15.24 8.39 -21.49
CA HIS A 136 14.95 7.93 -20.11
C HIS A 136 13.62 7.19 -19.82
N SER A 137 13.29 6.13 -20.56
CA SER A 137 12.49 5.02 -19.98
C SER A 137 12.76 3.68 -20.65
N PRO A 138 12.94 2.58 -19.89
CA PRO A 138 12.84 1.25 -20.46
C PRO A 138 11.36 0.92 -20.72
N SER A 139 10.99 0.91 -22.00
CA SER A 139 9.80 0.33 -22.66
C SER A 139 8.40 0.68 -22.10
N PRO A 140 7.55 1.44 -22.83
CA PRO A 140 6.17 1.76 -22.45
C PRO A 140 5.18 0.59 -22.66
N PHE A 141 5.66 -0.58 -23.08
CA PHE A 141 4.82 -1.74 -23.41
C PHE A 141 4.96 -2.91 -22.42
N VAL A 142 5.25 -2.63 -21.15
CA VAL A 142 5.39 -3.68 -20.11
C VAL A 142 4.11 -4.53 -19.95
N ASN A 143 2.93 -3.98 -20.28
CA ASN A 143 1.67 -4.75 -20.29
C ASN A 143 1.34 -5.40 -21.64
N ALA A 144 2.00 -5.04 -22.74
CA ALA A 144 1.82 -5.74 -24.02
C ALA A 144 2.48 -7.13 -24.00
N ALA A 145 3.49 -7.34 -23.14
CA ALA A 145 4.14 -8.64 -22.96
C ALA A 145 3.20 -9.70 -22.36
N THR A 146 2.36 -9.32 -21.38
CA THR A 146 1.35 -10.20 -20.75
C THR A 146 0.26 -10.64 -21.73
N TRP A 147 -0.09 -9.73 -22.61
CA TRP A 147 -1.23 -9.85 -23.50
C TRP A 147 -0.85 -10.46 -24.86
N GLY A 148 0.34 -10.14 -25.38
CA GLY A 148 0.95 -10.84 -26.53
C GLY A 148 1.19 -12.33 -26.28
N LEU A 149 1.45 -12.71 -25.02
CA LEU A 149 1.67 -14.09 -24.58
C LEU A 149 0.41 -14.95 -24.69
N LEU A 150 -0.74 -14.37 -24.35
CA LEU A 150 -2.05 -15.04 -24.35
C LEU A 150 -2.53 -15.42 -25.76
N VAL A 151 -1.93 -14.83 -26.81
CA VAL A 151 -2.38 -15.03 -28.19
C VAL A 151 -1.29 -15.60 -29.12
N THR A 152 0.03 -15.41 -28.89
CA THR A 152 1.08 -16.01 -29.76
C THR A 152 1.57 -17.38 -29.30
N GLY A 153 1.53 -17.68 -28.00
CA GLY A 153 2.19 -18.88 -27.44
C GLY A 153 3.69 -18.98 -27.76
N LYS A 154 4.37 -17.90 -28.18
CA LYS A 154 5.82 -17.90 -28.47
C LYS A 154 6.50 -16.67 -27.88
N LEU A 155 7.63 -16.92 -27.23
CA LEU A 155 8.59 -15.93 -26.78
C LEU A 155 9.42 -15.49 -28.00
N ALA A 156 9.12 -14.31 -28.57
CA ALA A 156 10.06 -13.67 -29.48
C ALA A 156 11.16 -13.02 -28.63
N ALA A 157 12.28 -13.72 -28.48
CA ALA A 157 13.52 -13.17 -27.96
C ALA A 157 14.15 -12.22 -28.99
N THR A 158 13.52 -11.09 -29.26
CA THR A 158 14.15 -9.94 -29.93
C THR A 158 13.41 -8.68 -29.54
N ARG A 159 14.15 -7.75 -28.94
CA ARG A 159 13.79 -6.34 -28.78
C ARG A 159 13.50 -5.77 -30.17
N ASP A 160 12.23 -5.65 -30.56
CA ASP A 160 11.89 -4.82 -31.71
C ASP A 160 10.59 -4.05 -31.47
N GLU A 161 10.71 -3.01 -30.64
CA GLU A 161 9.66 -2.00 -30.39
C GLU A 161 9.25 -1.26 -31.68
N ALA A 162 10.10 -1.25 -32.71
CA ALA A 162 9.81 -0.60 -33.99
C ALA A 162 8.84 -1.41 -34.87
N GLY A 163 8.83 -2.74 -34.75
CA GLY A 163 7.91 -3.62 -35.51
C GLY A 163 6.44 -3.50 -35.09
N LEU A 164 6.18 -3.33 -33.78
CA LEU A 164 4.85 -3.19 -33.20
C LEU A 164 4.18 -1.87 -33.64
N SER A 165 4.95 -0.79 -33.58
CA SER A 165 4.55 0.55 -34.01
C SER A 165 4.25 0.60 -35.51
N ALA A 166 5.08 -0.02 -36.35
CA ALA A 166 4.90 -0.05 -37.81
C ALA A 166 3.72 -0.91 -38.28
N ALA A 167 3.33 -1.94 -37.52
CA ALA A 167 2.18 -2.80 -37.83
C ALA A 167 0.84 -2.09 -37.51
N LEU A 168 0.75 -1.47 -36.33
CA LEU A 168 -0.42 -0.69 -35.92
C LEU A 168 -0.62 0.55 -36.79
N THR A 169 0.47 1.24 -37.14
CA THR A 169 0.44 2.39 -38.09
C THR A 169 -0.13 1.99 -39.46
N ARG A 170 0.14 0.76 -39.95
CA ARG A 170 -0.41 0.25 -41.21
C ARG A 170 -1.91 -0.09 -41.13
N LEU A 171 -2.41 -0.56 -39.98
CA LEU A 171 -3.83 -0.84 -39.77
C LEU A 171 -4.63 0.48 -39.71
N ILE A 172 -4.11 1.47 -39.00
CA ILE A 172 -4.70 2.81 -38.85
C ILE A 172 -4.71 3.56 -40.19
N ALA A 173 -3.59 3.53 -40.94
CA ALA A 173 -3.47 4.17 -42.25
C ALA A 173 -4.42 3.60 -43.32
N ARG A 174 -4.97 2.40 -43.08
CA ARG A 174 -5.84 1.68 -44.04
C ARG A 174 -7.33 1.78 -43.73
N GLY A 175 -7.72 2.14 -42.49
CA GLY A 175 -9.12 2.10 -42.03
C GLY A 175 -9.63 3.27 -41.18
N GLY A 176 -8.75 4.11 -40.61
CA GLY A 176 -9.16 5.23 -39.75
C GLY A 176 -9.85 4.83 -38.43
N GLU A 177 -10.19 5.83 -37.60
CA GLU A 177 -10.91 5.68 -36.32
C GLU A 177 -12.24 4.86 -36.40
N PRO A 178 -13.07 4.97 -37.47
CA PRO A 178 -14.35 4.26 -37.56
C PRO A 178 -14.23 2.73 -37.65
N VAL A 179 -13.16 2.21 -38.27
CA VAL A 179 -12.93 0.76 -38.40
C VAL A 179 -12.54 0.14 -37.05
N ILE A 180 -11.76 0.87 -36.24
CA ILE A 180 -11.38 0.44 -34.89
C ILE A 180 -12.61 0.38 -33.99
N ARG A 181 -13.48 1.39 -34.05
CA ARG A 181 -14.74 1.41 -33.29
C ARG A 181 -15.63 0.21 -33.63
N THR A 182 -15.76 -0.11 -34.92
CA THR A 182 -16.53 -1.27 -35.39
C THR A 182 -15.91 -2.60 -34.95
N GLY A 183 -14.58 -2.70 -34.96
CA GLY A 183 -13.84 -3.87 -34.45
C GLY A 183 -14.01 -4.08 -32.95
N VAL A 184 -13.98 -3.00 -32.17
CA VAL A 184 -14.26 -3.02 -30.72
C VAL A 184 -15.69 -3.51 -30.44
N ASP A 185 -16.70 -3.00 -31.13
CA ASP A 185 -18.10 -3.41 -30.96
C ASP A 185 -18.34 -4.89 -31.33
N LEU A 186 -17.56 -5.43 -32.27
CA LEU A 186 -17.57 -6.84 -32.63
C LEU A 186 -16.89 -7.70 -31.55
N CYS A 187 -15.70 -7.31 -31.09
CA CYS A 187 -15.02 -7.93 -29.94
C CYS A 187 -15.92 -8.02 -28.71
N MET A 188 -16.65 -6.93 -28.42
CA MET A 188 -17.58 -6.85 -27.28
C MET A 188 -18.70 -7.89 -27.34
N ARG A 189 -19.35 -8.05 -28.50
CA ARG A 189 -20.41 -9.05 -28.67
C ARG A 189 -19.86 -10.46 -28.49
N MET A 190 -18.67 -10.73 -29.02
CA MET A 190 -18.02 -12.04 -28.92
C MET A 190 -17.58 -12.36 -27.49
N MET A 191 -17.07 -11.36 -26.74
CA MET A 191 -16.75 -11.52 -25.31
C MET A 191 -17.97 -11.78 -24.45
N GLY A 192 -19.08 -11.08 -24.72
CA GLY A 192 -20.34 -11.22 -24.01
C GLY A 192 -21.02 -12.58 -24.21
N GLU A 193 -20.66 -13.34 -25.24
CA GLU A 193 -21.17 -14.70 -25.47
C GLU A 193 -20.20 -15.80 -25.03
N GLN A 194 -18.90 -15.49 -24.95
CA GLN A 194 -17.86 -16.48 -24.62
C GLN A 194 -17.53 -16.56 -23.13
N PHE A 195 -17.56 -15.44 -22.39
CA PHE A 195 -17.14 -15.40 -20.97
C PHE A 195 -18.30 -15.36 -19.97
N VAL A 196 -19.51 -15.06 -20.42
CA VAL A 196 -20.74 -15.19 -19.61
C VAL A 196 -21.70 -16.12 -20.32
N ALA A 197 -22.40 -16.95 -19.55
CA ALA A 197 -23.43 -17.84 -20.09
C ALA A 197 -24.67 -17.07 -20.56
N GLY A 198 -24.87 -15.86 -20.05
CA GLY A 198 -25.89 -14.91 -20.49
C GLY A 198 -25.84 -13.62 -19.67
N ARG A 199 -26.46 -12.56 -20.16
CA ARG A 199 -26.57 -11.26 -19.47
C ARG A 199 -27.54 -11.30 -18.30
N THR A 200 -28.48 -12.24 -18.37
CA THR A 200 -29.49 -12.50 -17.33
C THR A 200 -29.55 -14.00 -17.05
N ILE A 201 -30.04 -14.37 -15.87
CA ILE A 201 -30.18 -15.79 -15.50
C ILE A 201 -31.12 -16.54 -16.45
N ALA A 202 -32.17 -15.87 -16.95
CA ALA A 202 -33.09 -16.46 -17.92
C ALA A 202 -32.41 -16.78 -19.26
N GLU A 203 -31.49 -15.92 -19.71
CA GLU A 203 -30.69 -16.16 -20.92
C GLU A 203 -29.72 -17.32 -20.72
N ALA A 204 -29.00 -17.33 -19.58
CA ALA A 204 -28.07 -18.40 -19.25
C ALA A 204 -28.76 -19.77 -19.16
N LEU A 205 -29.95 -19.84 -18.56
CA LEU A 205 -30.74 -21.07 -18.48
C LEU A 205 -31.19 -21.59 -19.86
N ARG A 206 -31.53 -20.70 -20.81
CA ARG A 206 -31.86 -21.11 -22.18
C ARG A 206 -30.64 -21.70 -22.89
N HIS A 207 -29.47 -21.10 -22.73
CA HIS A 207 -28.23 -21.56 -23.35
C HIS A 207 -27.69 -22.87 -22.75
N ALA A 208 -28.02 -23.15 -21.49
CA ALA A 208 -27.57 -24.34 -20.77
C ALA A 208 -28.03 -25.68 -21.41
N GLY A 209 -29.25 -25.71 -21.96
CA GLY A 209 -29.93 -26.94 -22.39
C GLY A 209 -29.13 -27.83 -23.36
N ARG A 210 -28.33 -27.24 -24.27
CA ARG A 210 -27.51 -28.00 -25.23
C ARG A 210 -26.45 -28.87 -24.54
N ARG A 211 -25.85 -28.38 -23.46
CA ARG A 211 -24.82 -29.12 -22.71
C ARG A 211 -25.43 -30.00 -21.62
N GLU A 212 -26.56 -29.59 -21.03
CA GLU A 212 -27.32 -30.47 -20.12
C GLU A 212 -27.72 -31.78 -20.82
N ALA A 213 -28.14 -31.71 -22.09
CA ALA A 213 -28.44 -32.89 -22.91
C ALA A 213 -27.22 -33.84 -23.11
N LYS A 214 -25.99 -33.34 -22.92
CA LYS A 214 -24.76 -34.13 -22.98
C LYS A 214 -24.32 -34.67 -21.61
N GLY A 215 -25.07 -34.39 -20.53
CA GLY A 215 -24.76 -34.85 -19.16
C GLY A 215 -24.00 -33.84 -18.30
N PHE A 216 -23.82 -32.59 -18.75
CA PHE A 216 -23.30 -31.52 -17.89
C PHE A 216 -24.38 -30.98 -16.95
N THR A 217 -23.96 -30.44 -15.81
CA THR A 217 -24.80 -29.65 -14.91
C THR A 217 -24.24 -28.23 -14.79
N TYR A 218 -24.93 -27.34 -14.07
CA TYR A 218 -24.50 -25.94 -13.92
C TYR A 218 -24.44 -25.49 -12.46
N SER A 219 -23.56 -24.53 -12.18
CA SER A 219 -23.56 -23.68 -10.99
C SER A 219 -23.44 -22.23 -11.48
N TYR A 220 -24.47 -21.41 -11.26
CA TYR A 220 -24.48 -20.04 -11.77
C TYR A 220 -23.77 -19.08 -10.82
N ASP A 221 -22.89 -18.25 -11.37
CA ASP A 221 -22.21 -17.16 -10.66
C ASP A 221 -22.77 -15.83 -11.11
N MET A 222 -23.41 -15.11 -10.20
CA MET A 222 -24.07 -13.84 -10.49
C MET A 222 -23.11 -12.65 -10.54
N LEU A 223 -21.78 -12.89 -10.51
CA LEU A 223 -20.69 -11.90 -10.60
C LEU A 223 -20.68 -10.80 -9.52
N GLY A 224 -21.60 -10.86 -8.55
CA GLY A 224 -21.59 -9.94 -7.41
C GLY A 224 -20.46 -10.27 -6.44
N GLU A 225 -19.66 -9.25 -6.11
CA GLU A 225 -18.61 -9.29 -5.10
C GLU A 225 -18.35 -7.91 -4.51
N ALA A 226 -17.65 -7.88 -3.37
CA ALA A 226 -17.12 -6.67 -2.73
C ALA A 226 -18.15 -5.53 -2.63
N ALA A 227 -19.27 -5.77 -1.96
CA ALA A 227 -20.22 -4.72 -1.66
C ALA A 227 -19.50 -3.58 -0.92
N VAL A 228 -19.67 -2.34 -1.39
CA VAL A 228 -19.07 -1.16 -0.75
C VAL A 228 -20.07 -0.49 0.18
N THR A 229 -21.36 -0.60 -0.14
CA THR A 229 -22.46 0.02 0.60
C THR A 229 -23.51 -1.03 1.05
N ALA A 230 -24.34 -0.68 2.03
CA ALA A 230 -25.50 -1.50 2.38
C ALA A 230 -26.47 -1.70 1.20
N GLU A 231 -26.60 -0.71 0.32
CA GLU A 231 -27.45 -0.77 -0.87
C GLU A 231 -26.90 -1.78 -1.90
N ASP A 232 -25.58 -1.83 -2.10
CA ASP A 232 -24.95 -2.86 -2.93
C ASP A 232 -25.25 -4.25 -2.38
N ALA A 233 -25.08 -4.44 -1.06
CA ALA A 233 -25.34 -5.72 -0.41
C ALA A 233 -26.80 -6.16 -0.57
N GLU A 234 -27.76 -5.24 -0.46
CA GLU A 234 -29.18 -5.52 -0.69
C GLU A 234 -29.48 -5.80 -2.17
N ARG A 235 -28.86 -5.07 -3.09
CA ARG A 235 -28.97 -5.31 -4.55
C ARG A 235 -28.50 -6.72 -4.90
N TYR A 236 -27.32 -7.12 -4.42
CA TYR A 236 -26.79 -8.46 -4.65
C TYR A 236 -27.64 -9.54 -3.99
N ARG A 237 -28.13 -9.32 -2.76
CA ARG A 237 -29.05 -10.25 -2.09
C ARG A 237 -30.31 -10.50 -2.92
N ARG A 238 -30.91 -9.45 -3.50
CA ARG A 238 -32.08 -9.57 -4.39
C ARG A 238 -31.73 -10.33 -5.67
N ALA A 239 -30.61 -10.00 -6.31
CA ALA A 239 -30.15 -10.68 -7.51
C ALA A 239 -29.94 -12.18 -7.28
N TYR A 240 -29.34 -12.57 -6.15
CA TYR A 240 -29.22 -13.98 -5.76
C TYR A 240 -30.59 -14.64 -5.52
N ALA A 241 -31.50 -13.97 -4.80
CA ALA A 241 -32.83 -14.53 -4.54
C ALA A 241 -33.64 -14.74 -5.84
N GLU A 242 -33.57 -13.80 -6.78
CA GLU A 242 -34.19 -13.91 -8.09
C GLU A 242 -33.58 -15.04 -8.93
N ALA A 243 -32.25 -15.14 -8.93
CA ALA A 243 -31.54 -16.22 -9.60
C ALA A 243 -31.93 -17.59 -9.02
N ILE A 244 -31.99 -17.73 -7.69
CA ILE A 244 -32.42 -18.98 -7.02
C ILE A 244 -33.84 -19.36 -7.45
N ARG A 245 -34.79 -18.42 -7.53
CA ARG A 245 -36.16 -18.74 -8.00
C ARG A 245 -36.15 -19.22 -9.45
N ALA A 246 -35.42 -18.54 -10.34
CA ALA A 246 -35.34 -18.90 -11.75
C ALA A 246 -34.67 -20.27 -11.97
N ILE A 247 -33.53 -20.50 -11.31
CA ILE A 247 -32.80 -21.77 -11.34
C ILE A 247 -33.65 -22.90 -10.76
N GLY A 248 -34.38 -22.63 -9.68
CA GLY A 248 -35.19 -23.62 -8.97
C GLY A 248 -36.37 -24.08 -9.79
N ALA A 249 -37.06 -23.14 -10.44
CA ALA A 249 -38.11 -23.46 -11.40
C ALA A 249 -37.58 -24.29 -12.57
N ALA A 250 -36.41 -23.93 -13.13
CA ALA A 250 -35.78 -24.68 -14.21
C ALA A 250 -35.19 -26.03 -13.79
N SER A 251 -34.83 -26.19 -12.51
CA SER A 251 -34.34 -27.45 -11.95
C SER A 251 -35.43 -28.53 -11.97
N ALA A 252 -36.70 -28.14 -11.79
CA ALA A 252 -37.87 -29.03 -11.87
C ALA A 252 -37.75 -30.30 -11.01
N GLY A 253 -37.15 -30.18 -9.81
CA GLY A 253 -36.99 -31.30 -8.87
C GLY A 253 -35.85 -32.26 -9.19
N ARG A 254 -34.92 -31.92 -10.11
CA ARG A 254 -33.72 -32.74 -10.41
C ARG A 254 -32.73 -32.89 -9.23
N GLY A 255 -32.97 -32.19 -8.12
CA GLY A 255 -32.20 -32.30 -6.89
C GLY A 255 -30.82 -31.61 -6.95
N VAL A 256 -30.06 -31.73 -5.86
CA VAL A 256 -28.79 -31.01 -5.67
C VAL A 256 -27.65 -31.51 -6.56
N LEU A 257 -27.72 -32.77 -7.01
CA LEU A 257 -26.68 -33.41 -7.80
C LEU A 257 -26.91 -33.25 -9.31
N LEU A 258 -28.10 -33.61 -9.80
CA LEU A 258 -28.40 -33.60 -11.24
C LEU A 258 -29.00 -32.25 -11.71
N GLY A 259 -29.56 -31.47 -10.79
CA GLY A 259 -30.07 -30.14 -11.07
C GLY A 259 -28.96 -29.07 -11.06
N PRO A 260 -29.26 -27.87 -11.60
CA PRO A 260 -28.39 -26.71 -11.47
C PRO A 260 -28.37 -26.18 -10.02
N GLY A 261 -27.29 -25.50 -9.67
CA GLY A 261 -27.14 -24.77 -8.41
C GLY A 261 -26.68 -23.33 -8.62
N ILE A 262 -26.38 -22.63 -7.52
CA ILE A 262 -25.87 -21.25 -7.52
C ILE A 262 -24.60 -21.15 -6.68
N SER A 263 -23.71 -20.23 -7.05
CA SER A 263 -22.55 -19.81 -6.26
C SER A 263 -22.75 -18.39 -5.76
N ILE A 264 -22.49 -18.16 -4.48
CA ILE A 264 -22.57 -16.84 -3.83
C ILE A 264 -21.22 -16.46 -3.23
N LYS A 265 -20.94 -15.14 -3.17
CA LYS A 265 -19.78 -14.59 -2.45
C LYS A 265 -20.26 -13.84 -1.22
N LEU A 266 -19.57 -14.04 -0.09
CA LEU A 266 -19.97 -13.44 1.18
C LEU A 266 -19.70 -11.94 1.19
N SER A 267 -18.64 -11.48 0.54
CA SER A 267 -18.36 -10.05 0.35
C SER A 267 -19.44 -9.30 -0.42
N ALA A 268 -20.20 -9.96 -1.29
CA ALA A 268 -21.32 -9.36 -2.02
C ALA A 268 -22.51 -9.06 -1.10
N LEU A 269 -22.61 -9.73 0.05
CA LEU A 269 -23.80 -9.71 0.90
C LEU A 269 -23.62 -8.86 2.15
N HIS A 270 -22.45 -8.26 2.37
CA HIS A 270 -22.20 -7.35 3.48
C HIS A 270 -21.02 -6.41 3.20
N PRO A 271 -21.18 -5.08 3.37
CA PRO A 271 -20.16 -4.12 2.99
C PRO A 271 -18.90 -4.19 3.86
N ARG A 272 -19.02 -4.73 5.08
CA ARG A 272 -17.90 -4.90 6.01
C ARG A 272 -17.63 -6.37 6.36
N TYR A 273 -17.50 -7.22 5.34
CA TYR A 273 -17.14 -8.64 5.51
C TYR A 273 -15.64 -8.80 5.83
N VAL A 274 -15.28 -8.50 7.08
CA VAL A 274 -13.90 -8.54 7.61
C VAL A 274 -13.90 -8.99 9.07
N ARG A 275 -12.81 -9.61 9.54
CA ARG A 275 -12.70 -10.15 10.91
C ARG A 275 -12.93 -9.11 12.02
N SER A 276 -12.54 -7.85 11.80
CA SER A 276 -12.78 -6.77 12.76
C SER A 276 -14.27 -6.48 12.99
N GLN A 277 -15.14 -6.83 12.04
CA GLN A 277 -16.60 -6.62 12.11
C GLN A 277 -17.35 -7.93 12.36
N ARG A 278 -16.71 -8.90 13.01
CA ARG A 278 -17.26 -10.25 13.23
C ARG A 278 -18.69 -10.23 13.78
N ASP A 279 -18.97 -9.40 14.77
CA ASP A 279 -20.31 -9.34 15.39
C ASP A 279 -21.39 -8.89 14.41
N ARG A 280 -21.11 -7.84 13.63
CA ARG A 280 -21.99 -7.38 12.54
C ARG A 280 -22.17 -8.46 11.48
N VAL A 281 -21.09 -9.10 11.06
CA VAL A 281 -21.15 -10.20 10.08
C VAL A 281 -22.04 -11.35 10.58
N LEU A 282 -21.87 -11.76 11.84
CA LEU A 282 -22.66 -12.85 12.41
C LEU A 282 -24.12 -12.47 12.69
N ALA A 283 -24.43 -11.19 12.87
CA ALA A 283 -25.80 -10.70 13.07
C ALA A 283 -26.51 -10.43 11.73
N GLU A 284 -25.85 -9.75 10.81
CA GLU A 284 -26.43 -9.19 9.57
C GLU A 284 -26.22 -10.14 8.38
N LEU A 285 -24.97 -10.52 8.08
CA LEU A 285 -24.63 -11.33 6.91
C LEU A 285 -25.18 -12.76 7.05
N HIS A 286 -25.01 -13.38 8.22
CA HIS A 286 -25.50 -14.73 8.47
C HIS A 286 -27.00 -14.87 8.16
N SER A 287 -27.83 -13.91 8.59
CA SER A 287 -29.28 -13.95 8.31
C SER A 287 -29.56 -13.92 6.80
N ARG A 288 -28.86 -13.05 6.06
CA ARG A 288 -29.03 -12.95 4.60
C ARG A 288 -28.69 -14.26 3.89
N VAL A 289 -27.59 -14.90 4.29
CA VAL A 289 -27.17 -16.19 3.71
C VAL A 289 -28.14 -17.30 4.09
N ARG A 290 -28.60 -17.34 5.34
CA ARG A 290 -29.61 -18.29 5.81
C ARG A 290 -30.90 -18.20 4.99
N ASP A 291 -31.38 -17.00 4.69
CA ASP A 291 -32.60 -16.82 3.91
C ASP A 291 -32.45 -17.31 2.46
N LEU A 292 -31.29 -17.07 1.84
CA LEU A 292 -30.96 -17.63 0.53
C LEU A 292 -30.85 -19.16 0.57
N ALA A 293 -30.24 -19.73 1.62
CA ALA A 293 -30.14 -21.17 1.83
C ALA A 293 -31.52 -21.82 2.03
N ARG A 294 -32.43 -21.19 2.78
CA ARG A 294 -33.82 -21.67 2.93
C ARG A 294 -34.55 -21.68 1.59
N LEU A 295 -34.35 -20.65 0.78
CA LEU A 295 -34.93 -20.58 -0.56
C LEU A 295 -34.37 -21.68 -1.47
N ALA A 296 -33.05 -21.90 -1.47
CA ALA A 296 -32.41 -22.97 -2.23
C ALA A 296 -32.88 -24.37 -1.78
N LYS A 297 -33.01 -24.58 -0.47
CA LYS A 297 -33.62 -25.79 0.13
C LYS A 297 -35.04 -26.02 -0.39
N GLY A 298 -35.87 -24.97 -0.45
CA GLY A 298 -37.25 -25.06 -0.94
C GLY A 298 -37.37 -25.61 -2.36
N TYR A 299 -36.35 -25.38 -3.20
CA TYR A 299 -36.25 -25.93 -4.56
C TYR A 299 -35.42 -27.22 -4.66
N GLY A 300 -34.83 -27.69 -3.56
CA GLY A 300 -33.93 -28.85 -3.55
C GLY A 300 -32.67 -28.66 -4.41
N MET A 301 -32.16 -27.43 -4.55
CA MET A 301 -30.96 -27.13 -5.35
C MET A 301 -29.71 -26.96 -4.48
N GLY A 302 -28.53 -26.98 -5.10
CA GLY A 302 -27.27 -26.64 -4.43
C GLY A 302 -27.04 -25.13 -4.32
N LEU A 303 -26.54 -24.68 -3.17
CA LEU A 303 -26.04 -23.31 -2.94
C LEU A 303 -24.62 -23.42 -2.39
N ASN A 304 -23.66 -22.91 -3.16
CA ASN A 304 -22.25 -22.97 -2.84
C ASN A 304 -21.73 -21.60 -2.37
N ILE A 305 -21.01 -21.58 -1.25
CA ILE A 305 -20.31 -20.39 -0.75
C ILE A 305 -18.89 -20.39 -1.33
N ASP A 306 -18.60 -19.41 -2.18
CA ASP A 306 -17.27 -19.23 -2.79
C ASP A 306 -16.23 -18.77 -1.76
N ALA A 307 -14.99 -19.23 -1.94
CA ALA A 307 -13.85 -18.83 -1.12
C ALA A 307 -13.16 -17.59 -1.74
N GLU A 308 -12.82 -16.64 -0.87
CA GLU A 308 -12.28 -15.33 -1.23
C GLU A 308 -10.83 -15.21 -0.71
N GLU A 309 -10.44 -14.07 -0.15
CA GLU A 309 -9.11 -13.84 0.43
C GLU A 309 -8.87 -14.66 1.72
N ALA A 310 -7.59 -14.90 2.02
CA ALA A 310 -7.14 -15.76 3.10
C ALA A 310 -7.61 -15.31 4.49
N ASP A 311 -7.70 -13.99 4.74
CA ASP A 311 -8.11 -13.43 6.03
C ASP A 311 -9.61 -13.59 6.34
N ARG A 312 -10.40 -13.96 5.33
CA ARG A 312 -11.86 -14.20 5.45
C ARG A 312 -12.20 -15.66 5.75
N LEU A 313 -11.24 -16.58 5.64
CA LEU A 313 -11.49 -18.02 5.76
C LEU A 313 -12.11 -18.40 7.11
N ASP A 314 -11.52 -17.98 8.23
CA ASP A 314 -12.03 -18.33 9.57
C ASP A 314 -13.42 -17.76 9.84
N LEU A 315 -13.71 -16.56 9.31
CA LEU A 315 -15.02 -15.93 9.43
C LEU A 315 -16.07 -16.65 8.58
N SER A 316 -15.70 -17.11 7.39
CA SER A 316 -16.58 -17.92 6.54
C SER A 316 -16.94 -19.27 7.17
N LEU A 317 -16.00 -19.89 7.90
CA LEU A 317 -16.24 -21.13 8.65
C LEU A 317 -17.23 -20.92 9.80
N ASP A 318 -17.19 -19.76 10.48
CA ASP A 318 -18.18 -19.43 11.52
C ASP A 318 -19.59 -19.33 10.94
N ILE A 319 -19.74 -18.76 9.74
CA ILE A 319 -21.02 -18.67 9.03
C ILE A 319 -21.48 -20.07 8.60
N LEU A 320 -20.58 -20.86 8.02
CA LEU A 320 -20.89 -22.22 7.55
C LEU A 320 -21.35 -23.12 8.71
N GLU A 321 -20.65 -23.10 9.84
CA GLU A 321 -21.01 -23.93 11.00
C GLU A 321 -22.40 -23.58 11.52
N ARG A 322 -22.75 -22.29 11.61
CA ARG A 322 -24.10 -21.86 11.99
C ARG A 322 -25.17 -22.34 11.00
N LEU A 323 -24.91 -22.22 9.69
CA LEU A 323 -25.84 -22.70 8.66
C LEU A 323 -26.00 -24.22 8.68
N ALA A 324 -24.89 -24.95 8.82
CA ALA A 324 -24.91 -26.41 8.87
C ALA A 324 -25.63 -26.92 10.12
N LEU A 325 -25.61 -26.20 11.24
CA LEU A 325 -26.32 -26.61 12.46
C LEU A 325 -27.75 -26.04 12.56
N ASP A 326 -28.17 -25.19 11.62
CA ASP A 326 -29.51 -24.58 11.63
C ASP A 326 -30.62 -25.62 11.39
N PRO A 327 -31.57 -25.81 12.32
CA PRO A 327 -32.68 -26.76 12.16
C PRO A 327 -33.56 -26.47 10.92
N ASP A 328 -33.69 -25.21 10.51
CA ASP A 328 -34.50 -24.84 9.34
C ASP A 328 -33.91 -25.38 8.04
N LEU A 329 -32.63 -25.75 8.04
CA LEU A 329 -31.92 -26.34 6.91
C LEU A 329 -31.76 -27.87 7.01
N ALA A 330 -32.42 -28.53 7.97
CA ALA A 330 -32.33 -29.99 8.14
C ALA A 330 -32.88 -30.74 6.92
N GLY A 331 -32.30 -31.90 6.60
CA GLY A 331 -32.71 -32.75 5.47
C GLY A 331 -32.35 -32.22 4.08
N TRP A 332 -31.46 -31.24 3.99
CA TRP A 332 -30.98 -30.66 2.73
C TRP A 332 -29.47 -30.75 2.62
N ASP A 333 -29.00 -31.53 1.64
CA ASP A 333 -27.58 -31.78 1.35
C ASP A 333 -27.03 -30.85 0.25
N GLY A 334 -27.71 -29.73 -0.01
CA GLY A 334 -27.31 -28.75 -1.04
C GLY A 334 -26.40 -27.64 -0.53
N LEU A 335 -26.02 -27.66 0.75
CA LEU A 335 -25.11 -26.67 1.32
C LEU A 335 -23.68 -26.95 0.84
N GLY A 336 -23.13 -26.02 0.06
CA GLY A 336 -21.80 -26.13 -0.53
C GLY A 336 -20.81 -25.10 -0.02
N PHE A 337 -19.52 -25.47 -0.03
CA PHE A 337 -18.43 -24.62 0.43
C PHE A 337 -17.16 -24.86 -0.39
N VAL A 338 -16.46 -23.79 -0.78
CA VAL A 338 -15.20 -23.87 -1.53
C VAL A 338 -14.01 -23.90 -0.58
N VAL A 339 -13.01 -24.74 -0.89
CA VAL A 339 -11.71 -24.76 -0.24
C VAL A 339 -10.59 -24.62 -1.28
N GLN A 340 -9.55 -23.87 -0.93
CA GLN A 340 -8.50 -23.46 -1.87
C GLN A 340 -7.18 -24.20 -1.57
N ALA A 341 -6.78 -25.11 -2.45
CA ALA A 341 -5.59 -25.96 -2.30
C ALA A 341 -4.27 -25.19 -2.33
N TYR A 342 -4.23 -23.97 -2.88
CA TYR A 342 -3.05 -23.10 -2.81
C TYR A 342 -2.76 -22.59 -1.38
N GLY A 343 -3.73 -22.71 -0.47
CA GLY A 343 -3.64 -22.22 0.90
C GLY A 343 -3.10 -23.31 1.81
N LYS A 344 -2.15 -22.95 2.67
CA LYS A 344 -1.47 -23.89 3.59
C LYS A 344 -2.45 -24.55 4.59
N ARG A 345 -3.61 -23.91 4.81
CA ARG A 345 -4.68 -24.38 5.69
C ARG A 345 -5.61 -25.43 5.09
N CYS A 346 -5.61 -25.62 3.77
CA CYS A 346 -6.60 -26.43 3.05
C CYS A 346 -6.84 -27.83 3.63
N PRO A 347 -5.82 -28.67 3.94
CA PRO A 347 -6.08 -30.01 4.49
C PRO A 347 -6.79 -29.97 5.85
N PHE A 348 -6.44 -29.03 6.71
CA PHE A 348 -7.06 -28.86 8.04
C PHE A 348 -8.50 -28.35 7.94
N VAL A 349 -8.78 -27.49 6.95
CA VAL A 349 -10.15 -27.04 6.68
C VAL A 349 -11.02 -28.21 6.22
N ILE A 350 -10.50 -29.10 5.38
CA ILE A 350 -11.23 -30.31 4.97
C ILE A 350 -11.57 -31.19 6.18
N ASP A 351 -10.64 -31.33 7.13
CA ASP A 351 -10.90 -32.09 8.36
C ASP A 351 -12.04 -31.45 9.18
N VAL A 352 -12.08 -30.11 9.29
CA VAL A 352 -13.21 -29.36 9.89
C VAL A 352 -14.52 -29.62 9.15
N LEU A 353 -14.51 -29.61 7.81
CA LEU A 353 -15.72 -29.81 7.00
C LEU A 353 -16.27 -31.24 7.13
N ILE A 354 -15.40 -32.25 7.16
CA ILE A 354 -15.80 -33.65 7.35
C ILE A 354 -16.42 -33.86 8.74
N ASP A 355 -15.81 -33.30 9.78
CA ASP A 355 -16.36 -33.32 11.14
C ASP A 355 -17.72 -32.61 11.21
N LEU A 356 -17.81 -31.38 10.66
CA LEU A 356 -19.03 -30.60 10.65
C LEU A 356 -20.16 -31.33 9.91
N ALA A 357 -19.87 -31.92 8.75
CA ALA A 357 -20.83 -32.73 7.98
C ALA A 357 -21.39 -33.89 8.82
N ARG A 358 -20.53 -34.65 9.50
CA ARG A 358 -20.93 -35.77 10.36
C ARG A 358 -21.76 -35.32 11.56
N ARG A 359 -21.35 -34.26 12.26
CA ARG A 359 -22.09 -33.73 13.42
C ARG A 359 -23.43 -33.10 13.02
N SER A 360 -23.47 -32.40 11.90
CA SER A 360 -24.70 -31.79 11.37
C SER A 360 -25.62 -32.77 10.64
N ARG A 361 -25.18 -34.02 10.44
CA ARG A 361 -25.86 -35.07 9.67
C ARG A 361 -26.29 -34.59 8.28
N ARG A 362 -25.38 -33.90 7.60
CA ARG A 362 -25.56 -33.40 6.24
C ARG A 362 -24.39 -33.80 5.39
N ARG A 363 -24.66 -34.14 4.14
CA ARG A 363 -23.62 -34.40 3.15
C ARG A 363 -23.21 -33.09 2.48
N LEU A 364 -22.17 -32.44 3.00
CA LEU A 364 -21.74 -31.13 2.48
C LEU A 364 -21.16 -31.24 1.07
N MET A 365 -21.51 -30.31 0.18
CA MET A 365 -20.90 -30.22 -1.15
C MET A 365 -19.58 -29.46 -1.05
N VAL A 366 -18.44 -30.13 -1.18
CA VAL A 366 -17.13 -29.49 -0.97
C VAL A 366 -16.43 -29.30 -2.30
N ARG A 367 -16.34 -28.04 -2.74
CA ARG A 367 -15.64 -27.68 -3.97
C ARG A 367 -14.17 -27.42 -3.69
N LEU A 368 -13.30 -28.30 -4.19
CA LEU A 368 -11.86 -28.10 -4.15
C LEU A 368 -11.42 -27.32 -5.38
N VAL A 369 -10.84 -26.14 -5.18
CA VAL A 369 -10.19 -25.31 -6.22
C VAL A 369 -8.71 -25.17 -5.91
N LYS A 370 -7.91 -24.66 -6.85
CA LYS A 370 -6.55 -24.20 -6.52
C LYS A 370 -6.59 -22.91 -5.72
N GLY A 371 -7.05 -21.82 -6.32
CA GLY A 371 -7.16 -20.50 -5.70
C GLY A 371 -7.08 -19.40 -6.76
N ALA A 372 -7.66 -18.23 -6.48
CA ALA A 372 -7.82 -17.14 -7.47
C ALA A 372 -7.20 -15.80 -7.04
N TYR A 373 -6.61 -15.71 -5.84
CA TYR A 373 -6.13 -14.46 -5.23
C TYR A 373 -4.62 -14.45 -4.99
N TRP A 374 -3.87 -15.33 -5.66
CA TRP A 374 -2.49 -15.65 -5.28
C TRP A 374 -1.56 -14.43 -5.20
N ASP A 375 -1.56 -13.59 -6.24
CA ASP A 375 -0.70 -12.39 -6.29
C ASP A 375 -1.05 -11.36 -5.20
N SER A 376 -2.34 -11.20 -4.92
CA SER A 376 -2.86 -10.33 -3.89
C SER A 376 -2.48 -10.82 -2.49
N GLU A 377 -2.47 -12.13 -2.26
CA GLU A 377 -1.98 -12.73 -1.01
C GLU A 377 -0.47 -12.54 -0.80
N ILE A 378 0.32 -12.64 -1.88
CA ILE A 378 1.77 -12.35 -1.81
C ILE A 378 1.99 -10.86 -1.47
N LYS A 379 1.34 -9.95 -2.21
CA LYS A 379 1.44 -8.50 -1.96
C LYS A 379 1.05 -8.16 -0.53
N ARG A 380 -0.11 -8.65 -0.07
CA ARG A 380 -0.65 -8.32 1.24
C ARG A 380 0.26 -8.81 2.37
N ALA A 381 0.75 -10.06 2.31
CA ALA A 381 1.66 -10.57 3.32
C ALA A 381 2.97 -9.77 3.40
N GLN A 382 3.50 -9.29 2.27
CA GLN A 382 4.68 -8.43 2.22
C GLN A 382 4.40 -7.03 2.80
N VAL A 383 3.30 -6.39 2.39
CA VAL A 383 2.88 -5.07 2.88
C VAL A 383 2.66 -5.11 4.40
N ASP A 384 1.95 -6.12 4.89
CA ASP A 384 1.61 -6.27 6.30
C ASP A 384 2.79 -6.76 7.16
N GLY A 385 3.92 -7.16 6.54
CA GLY A 385 5.13 -7.59 7.25
C GLY A 385 4.94 -8.89 8.03
N LEU A 386 4.16 -9.83 7.49
CA LEU A 386 3.73 -11.04 8.21
C LEU A 386 4.81 -12.14 8.18
N ALA A 387 4.71 -13.12 9.08
CA ALA A 387 5.75 -14.14 9.25
C ALA A 387 6.06 -14.95 7.97
N ASP A 388 5.02 -15.32 7.22
CA ASP A 388 5.11 -16.06 5.95
C ASP A 388 3.80 -15.80 5.16
N PHE A 389 3.72 -16.31 3.94
CA PHE A 389 2.55 -16.29 3.08
C PHE A 389 1.48 -17.29 3.56
N PRO A 390 0.17 -16.96 3.40
CA PRO A 390 -0.91 -17.90 3.69
C PRO A 390 -1.11 -18.94 2.58
N VAL A 391 -0.39 -18.77 1.48
CA VAL A 391 -0.44 -19.57 0.26
C VAL A 391 0.95 -20.12 -0.08
N PHE A 392 1.00 -21.18 -0.89
CA PHE A 392 2.23 -21.69 -1.47
C PHE A 392 2.82 -20.68 -2.47
N THR A 393 4.15 -20.58 -2.53
CA THR A 393 4.85 -19.67 -3.45
C THR A 393 5.24 -20.34 -4.75
N ARG A 394 5.17 -21.68 -4.83
CA ARG A 394 5.29 -22.46 -6.07
C ARG A 394 3.97 -23.09 -6.47
N LYS A 395 3.68 -23.06 -7.77
CA LYS A 395 2.53 -23.71 -8.39
C LYS A 395 2.58 -25.22 -8.19
N LEU A 396 3.76 -25.86 -8.29
CA LEU A 396 3.90 -27.30 -8.05
C LEU A 396 3.45 -27.71 -6.65
N HIS A 397 3.74 -26.92 -5.62
CA HIS A 397 3.29 -27.20 -4.26
C HIS A 397 1.76 -27.11 -4.13
N THR A 398 1.14 -26.17 -4.84
CA THR A 398 -0.33 -26.09 -4.96
C THR A 398 -0.91 -27.35 -5.63
N ASP A 399 -0.25 -27.90 -6.65
CA ASP A 399 -0.70 -29.14 -7.30
C ASP A 399 -0.62 -30.34 -6.35
N VAL A 400 0.49 -30.50 -5.62
CA VAL A 400 0.66 -31.55 -4.60
C VAL A 400 -0.40 -31.41 -3.51
N SER A 401 -0.62 -30.20 -3.00
CA SER A 401 -1.67 -29.91 -2.02
C SER A 401 -3.06 -30.27 -2.54
N TYR A 402 -3.37 -29.96 -3.80
CA TYR A 402 -4.65 -30.30 -4.42
C TYR A 402 -4.87 -31.82 -4.47
N LEU A 403 -3.85 -32.59 -4.86
CA LEU A 403 -3.92 -34.05 -4.91
C LEU A 403 -4.07 -34.68 -3.52
N ALA A 404 -3.32 -34.22 -2.52
CA ALA A 404 -3.45 -34.67 -1.15
C ALA A 404 -4.85 -34.36 -0.56
N CYS A 405 -5.36 -33.16 -0.81
CA CYS A 405 -6.70 -32.75 -0.40
C CYS A 405 -7.79 -33.56 -1.12
N ALA A 406 -7.59 -33.89 -2.40
CA ALA A 406 -8.53 -34.72 -3.14
C ALA A 406 -8.59 -36.15 -2.58
N CYS A 407 -7.44 -36.73 -2.23
CA CYS A 407 -7.36 -38.03 -1.57
C CYS A 407 -8.15 -38.03 -0.24
N ARG A 408 -8.00 -36.99 0.58
CA ARG A 408 -8.78 -36.83 1.83
C ARG A 408 -10.28 -36.77 1.60
N LEU A 409 -10.73 -36.00 0.61
CA LEU A 409 -12.15 -35.87 0.29
C LEU A 409 -12.74 -37.20 -0.25
N LEU A 410 -11.99 -37.93 -1.07
CA LEU A 410 -12.39 -39.25 -1.58
C LEU A 410 -12.46 -40.31 -0.46
N ALA A 411 -11.75 -40.14 0.65
CA ALA A 411 -11.83 -41.03 1.80
C ALA A 411 -13.07 -40.79 2.69
N ALA A 412 -13.84 -39.72 2.46
CA ALA A 412 -14.96 -39.30 3.32
C ALA A 412 -16.28 -39.11 2.55
N LEU A 413 -16.54 -39.94 1.53
CA LEU A 413 -17.74 -39.84 0.69
C LEU A 413 -19.07 -39.99 1.44
N ASP A 414 -19.03 -40.57 2.65
CA ASP A 414 -20.15 -40.64 3.59
C ASP A 414 -20.58 -39.26 4.09
N ALA A 415 -19.60 -38.37 4.33
CA ALA A 415 -19.78 -37.07 4.94
C ALA A 415 -19.84 -35.95 3.91
N VAL A 416 -19.10 -36.07 2.81
CA VAL A 416 -18.99 -34.99 1.81
C VAL A 416 -19.32 -35.49 0.40
N PHE A 417 -19.77 -34.56 -0.44
CA PHE A 417 -19.82 -34.71 -1.88
C PHE A 417 -18.69 -33.88 -2.50
N PRO A 418 -17.55 -34.50 -2.87
CA PRO A 418 -16.42 -33.77 -3.43
C PRO A 418 -16.72 -33.25 -4.84
N GLN A 419 -16.34 -32.00 -5.09
CA GLN A 419 -16.46 -31.33 -6.38
C GLN A 419 -15.09 -30.80 -6.82
N PHE A 420 -14.44 -31.49 -7.74
CA PHE A 420 -13.06 -31.19 -8.14
C PHE A 420 -13.03 -30.18 -9.29
N ALA A 421 -12.79 -28.91 -8.98
CA ALA A 421 -12.75 -27.82 -9.95
C ALA A 421 -11.32 -27.60 -10.50
N THR A 422 -11.07 -28.09 -11.71
CA THR A 422 -9.75 -27.98 -12.35
C THR A 422 -9.85 -28.04 -13.88
N HIS A 423 -8.98 -27.29 -14.57
CA HIS A 423 -8.77 -27.41 -16.02
C HIS A 423 -7.50 -28.21 -16.37
N ASN A 424 -6.77 -28.72 -15.38
CA ASN A 424 -5.53 -29.44 -15.58
C ASN A 424 -5.80 -30.93 -15.81
N ALA A 425 -5.44 -31.44 -16.99
CA ALA A 425 -5.70 -32.82 -17.38
C ALA A 425 -4.91 -33.85 -16.55
N GLN A 426 -3.69 -33.51 -16.09
CA GLN A 426 -2.91 -34.35 -15.19
C GLN A 426 -3.64 -34.49 -13.84
N THR A 427 -4.06 -33.38 -13.24
CA THR A 427 -4.79 -33.38 -11.97
C THR A 427 -6.10 -34.16 -12.07
N LEU A 428 -6.84 -33.99 -13.18
CA LEU A 428 -8.06 -34.74 -13.46
C LEU A 428 -7.79 -36.24 -13.53
N ALA A 429 -6.79 -36.65 -14.33
CA ALA A 429 -6.43 -38.06 -14.50
C ALA A 429 -6.01 -38.70 -13.17
N SER A 430 -5.22 -38.00 -12.34
CA SER A 430 -4.85 -38.45 -11.00
C SER A 430 -6.06 -38.72 -10.13
N ILE A 431 -7.05 -37.83 -10.13
CA ILE A 431 -8.26 -37.98 -9.30
C ILE A 431 -9.15 -39.11 -9.79
N VAL A 432 -9.27 -39.30 -11.11
CA VAL A 432 -9.99 -40.45 -11.67
C VAL A 432 -9.36 -41.75 -11.18
N GLU A 433 -8.03 -41.85 -11.21
CA GLU A 433 -7.29 -43.02 -10.73
C GLU A 433 -7.49 -43.22 -9.21
N MET A 434 -7.35 -42.15 -8.41
CA MET A 434 -7.57 -42.19 -6.95
C MET A 434 -9.01 -42.61 -6.59
N GLY A 435 -9.99 -42.21 -7.39
CA GLY A 435 -11.40 -42.57 -7.19
C GLY A 435 -11.74 -44.01 -7.59
N GLY A 436 -10.79 -44.75 -8.16
CA GLY A 436 -10.94 -46.16 -8.53
C GLY A 436 -11.88 -46.43 -9.73
N PRO A 437 -11.97 -47.70 -10.16
CA PRO A 437 -12.78 -48.11 -11.30
C PRO A 437 -14.29 -48.13 -10.99
N ASP A 438 -14.69 -48.36 -9.73
CA ASP A 438 -16.09 -48.59 -9.30
C ASP A 438 -16.88 -47.31 -9.04
N PHE A 439 -16.80 -46.34 -9.96
CA PHE A 439 -17.51 -45.07 -9.81
C PHE A 439 -19.02 -45.22 -9.94
N ARG A 440 -19.74 -44.57 -9.04
CA ARG A 440 -21.21 -44.43 -9.08
C ARG A 440 -21.59 -42.95 -9.08
N PRO A 441 -22.57 -42.53 -9.92
CA PRO A 441 -23.12 -41.18 -9.86
C PRO A 441 -23.51 -40.80 -8.43
N GLY A 442 -23.10 -39.60 -8.01
CA GLY A 442 -23.31 -39.10 -6.66
C GLY A 442 -22.17 -39.34 -5.68
N GLN A 443 -21.12 -40.08 -6.05
CA GLN A 443 -19.90 -40.15 -5.24
C GLN A 443 -19.14 -38.83 -5.23
N TYR A 444 -18.73 -38.35 -6.42
CA TYR A 444 -18.09 -37.05 -6.62
C TYR A 444 -18.43 -36.51 -8.02
N GLU A 445 -18.10 -35.24 -8.28
CA GLU A 445 -18.13 -34.65 -9.61
C GLU A 445 -16.85 -33.84 -9.90
N PHE A 446 -16.61 -33.57 -11.18
CA PHE A 446 -15.67 -32.54 -11.58
C PHE A 446 -16.41 -31.23 -11.82
N GLN A 447 -15.66 -30.12 -11.86
CA GLN A 447 -16.18 -28.83 -12.27
C GLN A 447 -15.21 -28.10 -13.18
N CYS A 448 -15.78 -27.24 -14.03
CA CYS A 448 -15.01 -26.40 -14.94
C CYS A 448 -15.71 -25.06 -15.16
N LEU A 449 -15.00 -24.09 -15.72
CA LEU A 449 -15.61 -22.84 -16.13
C LEU A 449 -16.22 -22.94 -17.53
N HIS A 450 -17.37 -22.28 -17.69
CA HIS A 450 -17.93 -21.89 -18.98
C HIS A 450 -16.97 -21.12 -19.91
N GLY A 451 -16.93 -21.48 -21.18
CA GLY A 451 -16.10 -20.85 -22.20
C GLY A 451 -14.61 -21.23 -22.14
N MET A 452 -14.23 -22.15 -21.25
CA MET A 452 -12.83 -22.55 -21.05
C MET A 452 -12.64 -24.05 -20.87
N GLY A 453 -13.32 -24.66 -19.91
CA GLY A 453 -13.06 -26.04 -19.53
C GLY A 453 -13.83 -27.08 -20.34
N GLU A 454 -14.85 -26.68 -21.09
CA GLU A 454 -15.73 -27.61 -21.80
C GLU A 454 -15.00 -28.55 -22.77
N PRO A 455 -14.00 -28.11 -23.58
CA PRO A 455 -13.28 -29.01 -24.48
C PRO A 455 -12.63 -30.19 -23.76
N LEU A 456 -12.08 -29.97 -22.55
CA LEU A 456 -11.49 -31.04 -21.74
C LEU A 456 -12.58 -32.01 -21.26
N TYR A 457 -13.67 -31.46 -20.74
CA TYR A 457 -14.70 -32.26 -20.08
C TYR A 457 -15.68 -32.91 -21.04
N GLU A 458 -15.80 -32.48 -22.30
CA GLU A 458 -16.57 -33.23 -23.30
C GLU A 458 -16.00 -34.65 -23.47
N ALA A 459 -14.67 -34.82 -23.43
CA ALA A 459 -14.02 -36.14 -23.46
C ALA A 459 -14.21 -36.95 -22.17
N VAL A 460 -14.61 -36.31 -21.07
CA VAL A 460 -14.76 -36.91 -19.73
C VAL A 460 -16.21 -37.34 -19.48
N VAL A 461 -17.16 -36.47 -19.81
CA VAL A 461 -18.61 -36.67 -19.63
C VAL A 461 -19.14 -37.64 -20.69
N ALA A 462 -18.81 -37.40 -21.97
CA ALA A 462 -19.27 -38.22 -23.09
C ALA A 462 -18.32 -39.38 -23.45
N GLY A 463 -17.17 -39.49 -22.76
CA GLY A 463 -16.18 -40.54 -23.03
C GLY A 463 -16.68 -41.92 -22.59
N GLU A 464 -16.56 -42.91 -23.50
CA GLU A 464 -17.02 -44.29 -23.24
C GLU A 464 -16.38 -44.93 -22.00
N ARG A 465 -15.16 -44.50 -21.62
CA ARG A 465 -14.36 -45.08 -20.54
C ARG A 465 -14.40 -44.32 -19.21
N LEU A 466 -14.64 -43.01 -19.22
CA LEU A 466 -14.55 -42.16 -18.02
C LEU A 466 -15.92 -41.95 -17.35
N ARG A 467 -16.92 -41.49 -18.11
CA ARG A 467 -18.30 -41.26 -17.65
C ARG A 467 -18.39 -40.58 -16.28
N ARG A 468 -17.63 -39.50 -16.06
CA ARG A 468 -17.68 -38.70 -14.83
C ARG A 468 -18.50 -37.42 -15.05
N PRO A 469 -19.39 -37.02 -14.12
CA PRO A 469 -20.18 -35.80 -14.26
C PRO A 469 -19.27 -34.57 -14.14
N CYS A 470 -19.62 -33.52 -14.89
CA CYS A 470 -18.97 -32.22 -14.79
C CYS A 470 -20.01 -31.10 -14.65
N ARG A 471 -19.84 -30.27 -13.61
CA ARG A 471 -20.64 -29.07 -13.41
C ARG A 471 -19.91 -27.85 -13.95
N ILE A 472 -20.58 -27.12 -14.84
CA ILE A 472 -20.08 -25.88 -15.42
C ILE A 472 -20.41 -24.72 -14.49
N TYR A 473 -19.38 -24.07 -13.96
CA TYR A 473 -19.49 -22.78 -13.31
C TYR A 473 -19.75 -21.71 -14.39
N ALA A 474 -20.90 -21.05 -14.33
CA ALA A 474 -21.42 -20.22 -15.42
C ALA A 474 -21.65 -18.78 -14.95
N PRO A 475 -20.78 -17.83 -15.33
CA PRO A 475 -20.94 -16.41 -15.03
C PRO A 475 -22.19 -15.83 -15.70
N VAL A 476 -22.92 -14.99 -14.97
CA VAL A 476 -24.16 -14.34 -15.40
C VAL A 476 -24.15 -12.89 -14.95
N GLY A 477 -24.21 -11.96 -15.89
CA GLY A 477 -24.27 -10.53 -15.58
C GLY A 477 -24.10 -9.64 -16.81
N THR A 478 -24.31 -8.34 -16.62
CA THR A 478 -24.11 -7.33 -17.66
C THR A 478 -22.63 -7.21 -18.03
N HIS A 479 -22.33 -6.60 -19.18
CA HIS A 479 -20.95 -6.29 -19.57
C HIS A 479 -20.23 -5.49 -18.48
N GLU A 480 -20.86 -4.45 -17.91
CA GLU A 480 -20.29 -3.67 -16.81
C GLU A 480 -19.85 -4.53 -15.61
N THR A 481 -20.68 -5.50 -15.21
CA THR A 481 -20.39 -6.40 -14.08
C THR A 481 -19.30 -7.42 -14.44
N LEU A 482 -19.27 -7.89 -15.69
CA LEU A 482 -18.26 -8.83 -16.18
C LEU A 482 -16.86 -8.24 -16.17
N LEU A 483 -16.70 -6.97 -16.58
CA LEU A 483 -15.38 -6.40 -16.81
C LEU A 483 -14.55 -6.32 -15.51
N ALA A 484 -15.17 -6.00 -14.36
CA ALA A 484 -14.48 -5.97 -13.06
C ALA A 484 -13.86 -7.33 -12.69
N TYR A 485 -14.53 -8.41 -13.08
CA TYR A 485 -14.13 -9.79 -12.84
C TYR A 485 -13.19 -10.36 -13.93
N LEU A 486 -13.28 -9.83 -15.16
CA LEU A 486 -12.64 -10.41 -16.35
C LEU A 486 -11.11 -10.43 -16.27
N VAL A 487 -10.46 -9.40 -15.71
CA VAL A 487 -9.00 -9.37 -15.60
C VAL A 487 -8.49 -10.52 -14.74
N ARG A 488 -9.02 -10.66 -13.51
CA ARG A 488 -8.67 -11.77 -12.62
C ARG A 488 -8.94 -13.13 -13.27
N ARG A 489 -10.03 -13.24 -14.03
CA ARG A 489 -10.37 -14.47 -14.77
C ARG A 489 -9.37 -14.83 -15.86
N LEU A 490 -8.91 -13.83 -16.60
CA LEU A 490 -7.91 -13.99 -17.64
C LEU A 490 -6.54 -14.33 -17.05
N LEU A 491 -6.18 -13.75 -15.91
CA LEU A 491 -4.93 -14.08 -15.19
C LEU A 491 -4.88 -15.53 -14.73
N GLU A 492 -5.98 -16.05 -14.17
CA GLU A 492 -6.08 -17.42 -13.66
C GLU A 492 -5.71 -18.49 -14.71
N ASN A 493 -6.08 -18.26 -15.98
CA ASN A 493 -5.87 -19.24 -17.05
C ASN A 493 -4.82 -18.79 -18.09
N GLY A 494 -4.41 -17.51 -18.07
CA GLY A 494 -3.44 -16.92 -18.99
C GLY A 494 -2.00 -16.79 -18.47
N ALA A 495 -1.74 -17.08 -17.19
CA ALA A 495 -0.37 -17.11 -16.66
C ALA A 495 0.51 -18.16 -17.40
N ASN A 496 1.84 -17.95 -17.44
CA ASN A 496 2.77 -18.87 -18.13
C ASN A 496 2.76 -20.28 -17.53
N THR A 497 2.31 -20.38 -16.29
CA THR A 497 2.26 -21.60 -15.48
C THR A 497 0.88 -22.26 -15.52
N SER A 498 -0.10 -21.63 -16.18
CA SER A 498 -1.43 -22.17 -16.39
C SER A 498 -1.39 -23.32 -17.39
N PHE A 499 -2.08 -24.41 -17.06
CA PHE A 499 -2.23 -25.55 -17.97
C PHE A 499 -2.95 -25.18 -19.27
N VAL A 500 -3.97 -24.31 -19.20
CA VAL A 500 -4.76 -23.89 -20.38
C VAL A 500 -3.87 -23.12 -21.37
N ASN A 501 -2.94 -22.31 -20.86
CA ASN A 501 -1.97 -21.62 -21.69
C ASN A 501 -0.95 -22.61 -22.30
N GLN A 502 -0.37 -23.48 -21.48
CA GLN A 502 0.67 -24.43 -21.92
C GLN A 502 0.16 -25.52 -22.87
N VAL A 503 -1.09 -25.98 -22.74
CA VAL A 503 -1.65 -27.01 -23.63
C VAL A 503 -1.82 -26.50 -25.06
N ALA A 504 -2.12 -25.20 -25.19
CA ALA A 504 -2.27 -24.52 -26.47
C ALA A 504 -0.94 -24.17 -27.13
N ASP A 505 0.16 -24.13 -26.36
CA ASP A 505 1.51 -23.96 -26.89
C ASP A 505 2.06 -25.29 -27.43
N ALA A 506 2.26 -25.35 -28.75
CA ALA A 506 2.83 -26.51 -29.43
C ALA A 506 4.30 -26.77 -29.09
N ALA A 507 5.03 -25.76 -28.58
CA ALA A 507 6.42 -25.90 -28.17
C ALA A 507 6.56 -26.66 -26.83
N VAL A 508 5.52 -26.68 -25.99
CA VAL A 508 5.53 -27.43 -24.73
C VAL A 508 5.32 -28.93 -25.03
N PRO A 509 6.24 -29.84 -24.67
CA PRO A 509 6.03 -31.26 -24.87
C PRO A 509 4.87 -31.80 -24.01
N ILE A 510 4.10 -32.77 -24.53
CA ILE A 510 3.03 -33.43 -23.77
C ILE A 510 3.57 -34.02 -22.46
N ALA A 511 4.78 -34.59 -22.50
CA ALA A 511 5.47 -35.14 -21.33
C ALA A 511 5.62 -34.11 -20.18
N ALA A 512 5.82 -32.83 -20.49
CA ALA A 512 5.90 -31.77 -19.48
C ALA A 512 4.52 -31.43 -18.89
N LEU A 513 3.46 -31.48 -19.69
CA LEU A 513 2.07 -31.20 -19.26
C LEU A 513 1.49 -32.29 -18.36
N ILE A 514 1.98 -33.52 -18.50
CA ILE A 514 1.51 -34.70 -17.76
C ILE A 514 2.48 -35.12 -16.65
N ALA A 515 3.53 -34.35 -16.41
CA ALA A 515 4.50 -34.64 -15.37
C ALA A 515 3.81 -34.72 -14.00
N ASP A 516 4.14 -35.76 -13.23
CA ASP A 516 3.61 -35.94 -11.89
C ASP A 516 4.20 -34.88 -10.93
N PRO A 517 3.37 -34.01 -10.32
CA PRO A 517 3.86 -32.96 -9.44
C PRO A 517 4.55 -33.52 -8.19
N VAL A 518 4.19 -34.71 -7.70
CA VAL A 518 4.84 -35.33 -6.53
C VAL A 518 6.29 -35.66 -6.89
N THR A 519 6.49 -36.45 -7.95
CA THR A 519 7.82 -36.79 -8.47
C THR A 519 8.66 -35.54 -8.79
N ALA A 520 8.03 -34.51 -9.38
CA ALA A 520 8.72 -33.26 -9.72
C ALA A 520 9.21 -32.49 -8.48
N VAL A 521 8.44 -32.47 -7.40
CA VAL A 521 8.83 -31.84 -6.13
C VAL A 521 9.91 -32.65 -5.42
N GLU A 522 9.84 -33.98 -5.43
CA GLU A 522 10.85 -34.86 -4.84
C GLU A 522 12.20 -34.77 -5.54
N ALA A 523 12.19 -34.50 -6.85
CA ALA A 523 13.40 -34.28 -7.64
C ALA A 523 14.06 -32.91 -7.38
N MET A 524 13.42 -32.02 -6.61
CA MET A 524 14.01 -30.73 -6.26
C MET A 524 15.18 -30.91 -5.28
N PRO A 525 16.23 -30.06 -5.35
CA PRO A 525 17.33 -30.10 -4.39
C PRO A 525 16.88 -29.93 -2.93
N CYS A 526 15.80 -29.15 -2.72
CA CYS A 526 15.16 -28.97 -1.43
C CYS A 526 13.63 -29.02 -1.63
N PRO A 527 13.01 -30.20 -1.48
CA PRO A 527 11.57 -30.36 -1.62
C PRO A 527 10.82 -29.43 -0.66
N GLY A 528 9.84 -28.68 -1.18
CA GLY A 528 9.08 -27.73 -0.37
C GLY A 528 9.73 -26.37 -0.15
N ALA A 529 10.91 -26.10 -0.70
CA ALA A 529 11.54 -24.77 -0.60
C ALA A 529 10.68 -23.68 -1.27
N PRO A 530 10.52 -22.49 -0.68
CA PRO A 530 9.82 -21.36 -1.30
C PRO A 530 10.39 -20.98 -2.68
N HIS A 531 9.63 -20.22 -3.47
CA HIS A 531 10.07 -19.76 -4.78
C HIS A 531 11.18 -18.70 -4.64
N PRO A 532 12.35 -18.87 -5.30
CA PRO A 532 13.54 -18.03 -5.04
C PRO A 532 13.41 -16.58 -5.49
N ARG A 533 12.46 -16.26 -6.39
CA ARG A 533 12.14 -14.89 -6.83
C ARG A 533 11.04 -14.20 -6.01
N ILE A 534 10.52 -14.84 -4.98
CA ILE A 534 9.52 -14.24 -4.08
C ILE A 534 10.19 -14.07 -2.73
N ALA A 535 10.56 -12.83 -2.40
CA ALA A 535 11.13 -12.50 -1.11
C ALA A 535 10.07 -12.71 -0.01
N ALA A 536 10.43 -13.39 1.07
CA ALA A 536 9.62 -13.44 2.27
C ALA A 536 9.39 -12.00 2.80
N PRO A 537 8.27 -11.72 3.49
CA PRO A 537 7.99 -10.37 3.98
C PRO A 537 9.13 -9.77 4.82
N ARG A 538 9.81 -10.61 5.62
CA ARG A 538 10.95 -10.22 6.47
C ARG A 538 12.20 -9.80 5.68
N ASP A 539 12.37 -10.37 4.48
CA ASP A 539 13.57 -10.26 3.64
C ASP A 539 13.38 -9.30 2.45
N LEU A 540 12.31 -8.49 2.48
CA LEU A 540 11.87 -7.66 1.35
C LEU A 540 12.97 -6.70 0.82
N TYR A 541 13.88 -6.27 1.70
CA TYR A 541 14.96 -5.32 1.38
C TYR A 541 16.34 -6.00 1.24
N GLY A 542 16.36 -7.34 1.11
CA GLY A 542 17.57 -8.13 0.89
C GLY A 542 18.63 -7.92 1.97
N SER A 543 19.88 -7.75 1.56
CA SER A 543 21.01 -7.56 2.49
C SER A 543 21.13 -6.15 3.07
N HIS A 544 20.33 -5.18 2.60
CA HIS A 544 20.40 -3.80 3.11
C HIS A 544 19.88 -3.73 4.55
N ARG A 545 18.68 -4.27 4.79
CA ARG A 545 18.07 -4.34 6.12
C ARG A 545 16.96 -5.38 6.18
N MET A 546 16.63 -5.78 7.40
CA MET A 546 15.46 -6.60 7.70
C MET A 546 14.20 -5.73 7.78
N ASN A 547 13.08 -6.17 7.20
CA ASN A 547 11.79 -5.44 7.22
C ASN A 547 11.11 -5.58 8.58
N ALA A 548 10.41 -4.55 9.08
CA ALA A 548 9.64 -4.62 10.32
C ALA A 548 8.50 -5.67 10.27
N ALA A 549 8.39 -6.48 11.33
CA ALA A 549 7.33 -7.48 11.47
C ALA A 549 6.01 -6.82 11.87
N GLY A 550 4.90 -7.27 11.29
CA GLY A 550 3.55 -6.85 11.68
C GLY A 550 2.81 -7.87 12.53
N LEU A 551 1.52 -7.59 12.76
CA LEU A 551 0.61 -8.45 13.51
C LEU A 551 -0.65 -8.71 12.67
N ASP A 552 -0.97 -9.98 12.44
CA ASP A 552 -2.16 -10.37 11.67
C ASP A 552 -3.41 -10.24 12.54
N LEU A 553 -4.13 -9.13 12.40
CA LEU A 553 -5.37 -8.88 13.15
C LEU A 553 -6.57 -9.73 12.69
N ALA A 554 -6.38 -10.60 11.71
CA ALA A 554 -7.35 -11.64 11.35
C ALA A 554 -7.04 -13.01 12.00
N ASP A 555 -5.85 -13.19 12.57
CA ASP A 555 -5.42 -14.41 13.24
C ASP A 555 -5.85 -14.43 14.72
N GLU A 556 -6.64 -15.43 15.10
CA GLU A 556 -7.15 -15.56 16.47
C GLU A 556 -6.04 -15.80 17.49
N ALA A 557 -4.95 -16.47 17.12
CA ALA A 557 -3.80 -16.66 18.01
C ALA A 557 -3.09 -15.33 18.27
N ALA A 558 -2.87 -14.54 17.20
CA ALA A 558 -2.30 -13.21 17.31
C ALA A 558 -3.18 -12.25 18.14
N LEU A 559 -4.51 -12.35 18.02
CA LEU A 559 -5.44 -11.58 18.83
C LEU A 559 -5.45 -12.02 20.31
N ALA A 560 -5.23 -13.31 20.59
CA ALA A 560 -5.06 -13.82 21.95
C ALA A 560 -3.79 -13.25 22.60
N ASP A 561 -2.65 -13.35 21.91
CA ASP A 561 -1.37 -12.79 22.35
C ASP A 561 -1.46 -11.27 22.57
N LEU A 562 -2.13 -10.57 21.64
CA LEU A 562 -2.40 -9.15 21.78
C LEU A 562 -3.21 -8.87 23.05
N SER A 563 -4.27 -9.65 23.30
CA SER A 563 -5.11 -9.47 24.49
C SER A 563 -4.30 -9.60 25.78
N GLU A 564 -3.35 -10.52 25.87
CA GLU A 564 -2.46 -10.66 27.03
C GLU A 564 -1.55 -9.43 27.17
N GLY A 565 -0.96 -8.98 26.07
CA GLY A 565 -0.13 -7.77 26.05
C GLY A 565 -0.87 -6.50 26.46
N LEU A 566 -2.13 -6.35 26.04
CA LEU A 566 -3.00 -5.24 26.45
C LEU A 566 -3.26 -5.26 27.96
N LEU A 567 -3.54 -6.44 28.54
CA LEU A 567 -3.72 -6.59 29.98
C LEU A 567 -2.44 -6.27 30.76
N ALA A 568 -1.26 -6.64 30.24
CA ALA A 568 0.02 -6.27 30.83
C ALA A 568 0.26 -4.75 30.77
N SER A 569 -0.09 -4.12 29.65
CA SER A 569 0.00 -2.67 29.44
C SER A 569 -0.85 -1.89 30.43
N GLU A 570 -2.08 -2.34 30.71
CA GLU A 570 -2.99 -1.69 31.66
C GLU A 570 -2.56 -1.82 33.13
N ARG A 571 -1.82 -2.88 33.47
CA ARG A 571 -1.25 -3.07 34.82
C ARG A 571 -0.02 -2.19 35.05
N THR A 572 0.57 -1.67 33.98
CA THR A 572 1.75 -0.82 34.05
C THR A 572 1.32 0.61 34.39
N VAL A 573 1.89 1.18 35.45
CA VAL A 573 1.75 2.61 35.74
C VAL A 573 2.75 3.36 34.85
N TRP A 574 2.28 3.85 33.72
CA TRP A 574 3.12 4.60 32.79
C TRP A 574 3.47 5.97 33.37
N ARG A 575 4.75 6.33 33.29
CA ARG A 575 5.26 7.64 33.70
C ARG A 575 6.17 8.23 32.65
N ALA A 576 6.07 9.54 32.47
CA ALA A 576 6.98 10.34 31.65
C ALA A 576 7.60 11.42 32.52
N VAL A 577 8.86 11.21 32.93
CA VAL A 577 9.63 12.15 33.75
C VAL A 577 10.81 12.72 32.96
N PRO A 578 11.20 13.99 33.21
CA PRO A 578 12.39 14.57 32.60
C PRO A 578 13.66 13.80 32.98
N SER A 579 14.59 13.65 32.05
CA SER A 579 15.87 12.96 32.31
C SER A 579 16.65 13.61 33.46
N GLY A 580 17.02 12.80 34.45
CA GLY A 580 17.79 13.24 35.63
C GLY A 580 16.92 13.68 36.82
N GLU A 581 15.61 13.51 36.74
CA GLU A 581 14.70 13.64 37.89
C GLU A 581 14.16 12.27 38.34
N ASP A 582 13.81 12.14 39.62
CA ASP A 582 13.24 10.91 40.20
C ASP A 582 11.72 10.80 40.02
N ASP A 583 11.21 9.56 40.01
CA ASP A 583 9.79 9.18 39.88
C ASP A 583 8.91 9.51 41.12
N ALA A 584 9.44 10.23 42.12
CA ALA A 584 8.85 10.29 43.47
C ALA A 584 7.81 11.41 43.73
N ALA A 585 7.61 12.39 42.82
CA ALA A 585 6.69 13.52 43.02
C ALA A 585 5.31 13.37 42.34
N ALA A 586 4.37 14.25 42.68
CA ALA A 586 3.01 14.28 42.12
C ALA A 586 3.03 14.78 40.67
N ASP A 587 2.52 13.96 39.76
CA ASP A 587 2.55 14.17 38.31
C ASP A 587 1.14 14.47 37.75
N GLU A 588 1.05 15.09 36.57
CA GLU A 588 -0.23 15.38 35.92
C GLU A 588 -0.80 14.13 35.22
N PRO A 589 -2.12 13.85 35.32
CA PRO A 589 -2.70 12.68 34.68
C PRO A 589 -2.80 12.87 33.16
N VAL A 590 -2.26 11.91 32.41
CA VAL A 590 -2.48 11.79 30.97
C VAL A 590 -3.74 10.96 30.76
N ARG A 591 -4.71 11.50 30.03
CA ARG A 591 -6.06 10.91 29.88
C ARG A 591 -6.26 10.39 28.47
N ASN A 592 -7.02 9.30 28.37
CA ASN A 592 -7.35 8.72 27.09
C ASN A 592 -8.33 9.61 26.32
N PRO A 593 -8.02 10.06 25.08
CA PRO A 593 -8.88 10.97 24.32
C PRO A 593 -10.24 10.33 23.95
N ALA A 594 -10.35 9.00 23.97
CA ALA A 594 -11.61 8.31 23.69
C ALA A 594 -12.53 8.23 24.91
N ASP A 595 -11.97 8.36 26.12
CA ASP A 595 -12.69 8.31 27.39
C ASP A 595 -11.85 8.98 28.49
N HIS A 596 -12.13 10.25 28.78
CA HIS A 596 -11.33 11.05 29.73
C HIS A 596 -11.36 10.52 31.18
N ARG A 597 -12.22 9.54 31.48
CA ARG A 597 -12.25 8.86 32.78
C ARG A 597 -11.10 7.84 32.90
N ASP A 598 -10.57 7.34 31.78
CA ASP A 598 -9.42 6.45 31.73
C ASP A 598 -8.12 7.26 31.85
N VAL A 599 -7.45 7.14 32.99
CA VAL A 599 -6.11 7.69 33.22
C VAL A 599 -5.08 6.70 32.70
N VAL A 600 -4.34 7.11 31.66
CA VAL A 600 -3.37 6.25 30.97
C VAL A 600 -2.10 6.08 31.79
N GLY A 601 -1.67 7.17 32.41
CA GLY A 601 -0.46 7.28 33.21
C GLY A 601 -0.28 8.73 33.67
N PHE A 602 0.94 9.10 34.01
CA PHE A 602 1.25 10.43 34.52
C PHE A 602 2.49 11.02 33.87
N ALA A 603 2.50 12.34 33.70
CA ALA A 603 3.62 13.04 33.11
C ALA A 603 4.04 14.24 33.96
N ARG A 604 5.33 14.54 33.93
CA ARG A 604 5.89 15.75 34.54
C ARG A 604 6.58 16.57 33.46
N ALA A 605 6.16 17.83 33.34
CA ALA A 605 6.82 18.77 32.46
C ALA A 605 8.24 19.08 32.96
N ALA A 606 9.19 19.19 32.04
CA ALA A 606 10.56 19.56 32.32
C ALA A 606 10.61 21.00 32.83
N THR A 607 11.20 21.16 34.02
CA THR A 607 11.49 22.48 34.58
C THR A 607 12.64 23.14 33.81
N ALA A 608 12.81 24.46 33.95
CA ALA A 608 13.97 25.16 33.37
C ALA A 608 15.31 24.58 33.88
N ALA A 609 15.34 24.12 35.14
CA ALA A 609 16.52 23.46 35.72
C ALA A 609 16.78 22.09 35.08
N ALA A 610 15.74 21.29 34.84
CA ALA A 610 15.86 20.01 34.14
C ALA A 610 16.36 20.19 32.70
N VAL A 611 15.82 21.17 31.98
CA VAL A 611 16.27 21.53 30.62
C VAL A 611 17.75 21.93 30.64
N ALA A 612 18.15 22.83 31.53
CA ALA A 612 19.54 23.29 31.65
C ALA A 612 20.50 22.13 32.01
N GLY A 613 20.08 21.23 32.90
CA GLY A 613 20.84 20.04 33.28
C GLY A 613 21.00 19.04 32.14
N ALA A 614 19.93 18.74 31.39
CA ALA A 614 19.97 17.88 30.23
C ALA A 614 20.89 18.44 29.13
N LEU A 615 20.81 19.74 28.84
CA LEU A 615 21.69 20.42 27.90
C LEU A 615 23.17 20.28 28.29
N ALA A 616 23.49 20.49 29.58
CA ALA A 616 24.86 20.38 30.07
C ALA A 616 25.42 18.95 29.93
N ARG A 617 24.61 17.93 30.25
CA ARG A 617 25.01 16.52 30.11
C ARG A 617 25.13 16.10 28.64
N ALA A 618 24.20 16.52 27.78
CA ALA A 618 24.25 16.24 26.35
C ALA A 618 25.47 16.87 25.67
N GLU A 619 25.85 18.08 26.07
CA GLU A 619 27.09 18.73 25.61
C GLU A 619 28.33 17.99 26.08
N ALA A 620 28.40 17.63 27.37
CA ALA A 620 29.53 16.88 27.94
C ALA A 620 29.71 15.50 27.28
N ALA A 621 28.61 14.83 26.93
CA ALA A 621 28.64 13.52 26.28
C ALA A 621 28.88 13.57 24.77
N ALA A 622 28.79 14.75 24.13
CA ALA A 622 28.81 14.89 22.68
C ALA A 622 30.08 14.30 22.05
N ALA A 623 31.26 14.58 22.62
CA ALA A 623 32.52 14.06 22.11
C ALA A 623 32.63 12.53 22.24
N GLY A 624 32.17 11.97 23.37
CA GLY A 624 32.21 10.53 23.61
C GLY A 624 31.26 9.75 22.69
N TRP A 625 30.05 10.27 22.46
CA TRP A 625 29.11 9.65 21.54
C TRP A 625 29.57 9.77 20.09
N ALA A 626 30.11 10.92 19.69
CA ALA A 626 30.70 11.12 18.36
C ALA A 626 31.85 10.13 18.08
N ALA A 627 32.68 9.84 19.09
CA ALA A 627 33.79 8.89 19.01
C ALA A 627 33.35 7.41 19.00
N THR A 628 32.09 7.12 19.34
CA THR A 628 31.56 5.74 19.25
C THR A 628 31.44 5.37 17.77
N PRO A 629 32.05 4.27 17.27
CA PRO A 629 32.03 3.93 15.85
C PRO A 629 30.61 3.81 15.27
N ALA A 630 30.42 4.17 14.00
CA ALA A 630 29.12 4.13 13.34
C ALA A 630 28.44 2.76 13.43
N ALA A 631 29.19 1.66 13.25
CA ALA A 631 28.70 0.30 13.41
C ALA A 631 28.22 -0.02 14.83
N ALA A 632 28.87 0.53 15.87
CA ALA A 632 28.45 0.34 17.25
C ALA A 632 27.16 1.13 17.57
N ARG A 633 27.01 2.33 17.02
CA ARG A 633 25.76 3.11 17.10
C ARG A 633 24.63 2.38 16.37
N ALA A 634 24.88 1.93 15.14
CA ALA A 634 23.96 1.13 14.34
C ALA A 634 23.52 -0.16 15.06
N ALA A 635 24.43 -0.85 15.75
CA ALA A 635 24.09 -2.02 16.56
C ALA A 635 23.13 -1.70 17.71
N CYS A 636 23.24 -0.52 18.34
CA CYS A 636 22.27 -0.07 19.36
C CYS A 636 20.88 0.14 18.75
N LEU A 637 20.81 0.77 17.57
CA LEU A 637 19.55 0.98 16.85
C LEU A 637 18.88 -0.33 16.45
N ARG A 638 19.65 -1.33 15.95
CA ARG A 638 19.10 -2.65 15.62
C ARG A 638 18.57 -3.39 16.85
N ARG A 639 19.28 -3.34 17.99
CA ARG A 639 18.79 -3.92 19.25
C ARG A 639 17.51 -3.23 19.73
N ALA A 640 17.40 -1.91 19.56
CA ALA A 640 16.17 -1.19 19.88
C ALA A 640 15.02 -1.64 18.97
N ALA A 641 15.27 -1.81 17.67
CA ALA A 641 14.29 -2.30 16.71
C ALA A 641 13.74 -3.68 17.12
N ASP A 642 14.61 -4.62 17.49
CA ASP A 642 14.22 -5.94 17.94
C ASP A 642 13.43 -5.88 19.27
N ALA A 643 13.82 -4.97 20.18
CA ALA A 643 13.11 -4.75 21.44
C ALA A 643 11.72 -4.13 21.27
N PHE A 644 11.53 -3.25 20.28
CA PHE A 644 10.22 -2.71 19.91
C PHE A 644 9.29 -3.80 19.36
N GLU A 645 9.81 -4.69 18.49
CA GLU A 645 9.02 -5.83 17.99
C GLU A 645 8.64 -6.79 19.13
N ALA A 646 9.56 -7.10 20.03
CA ALA A 646 9.31 -7.99 21.17
C ALA A 646 8.27 -7.42 22.17
N GLN A 647 8.19 -6.09 22.30
CA GLN A 647 7.27 -5.40 23.20
C GLN A 647 5.99 -4.90 22.51
N MET A 648 5.80 -5.24 21.22
CA MET A 648 4.73 -4.68 20.39
C MET A 648 3.34 -4.78 21.03
N PRO A 649 2.88 -5.93 21.59
CA PRO A 649 1.55 -6.01 22.19
C PRO A 649 1.31 -5.01 23.33
N ALA A 650 2.30 -4.79 24.20
CA ALA A 650 2.19 -3.86 25.33
C ALA A 650 2.20 -2.40 24.87
N LEU A 651 3.05 -2.08 23.87
CA LEU A 651 3.14 -0.75 23.27
C LEU A 651 1.89 -0.38 22.48
N ILE A 652 1.25 -1.36 21.80
CA ILE A 652 -0.06 -1.15 21.16
C ILE A 652 -1.07 -0.66 22.20
N GLY A 653 -1.13 -1.29 23.38
CA GLY A 653 -2.04 -0.88 24.45
C GLY A 653 -1.83 0.56 24.92
N LEU A 654 -0.57 1.01 24.96
CA LEU A 654 -0.24 2.38 25.32
C LEU A 654 -0.63 3.37 24.21
N ILE A 655 -0.25 3.10 22.96
CA ILE A 655 -0.57 3.97 21.81
C ILE A 655 -2.08 4.13 21.64
N VAL A 656 -2.84 3.04 21.75
CA VAL A 656 -4.31 3.05 21.61
C VAL A 656 -4.95 3.92 22.69
N ARG A 657 -4.47 3.82 23.94
CA ARG A 657 -5.04 4.55 25.08
C ARG A 657 -4.57 6.00 25.14
N GLU A 658 -3.31 6.28 24.84
CA GLU A 658 -2.75 7.63 24.93
C GLU A 658 -3.09 8.48 23.72
N ALA A 659 -2.91 7.95 22.51
CA ALA A 659 -3.06 8.70 21.26
C ALA A 659 -4.39 8.43 20.54
N GLY A 660 -5.25 7.55 21.08
CA GLY A 660 -6.56 7.25 20.49
C GLY A 660 -6.50 6.51 19.15
N LYS A 661 -5.40 5.82 18.84
CA LYS A 661 -5.23 5.08 17.57
C LYS A 661 -5.93 3.72 17.60
N THR A 662 -6.38 3.27 16.43
CA THR A 662 -6.84 1.87 16.27
C THR A 662 -5.68 0.88 16.38
N TYR A 663 -5.96 -0.40 16.64
CA TYR A 663 -4.93 -1.44 16.68
C TYR A 663 -4.11 -1.52 15.39
N ALA A 664 -4.76 -1.44 14.22
CA ALA A 664 -4.06 -1.47 12.94
C ALA A 664 -3.09 -0.29 12.79
N ASN A 665 -3.49 0.91 13.22
CA ASN A 665 -2.63 2.08 13.17
C ASN A 665 -1.48 2.02 14.18
N ALA A 666 -1.70 1.44 15.37
CA ALA A 666 -0.64 1.21 16.35
C ALA A 666 0.41 0.19 15.87
N VAL A 667 -0.03 -0.91 15.23
CA VAL A 667 0.88 -1.88 14.57
C VAL A 667 1.72 -1.18 13.50
N ALA A 668 1.07 -0.42 12.60
CA ALA A 668 1.76 0.29 11.54
C ALA A 668 2.79 1.30 12.09
N GLU A 669 2.46 1.99 13.18
CA GLU A 669 3.36 2.97 13.80
C GLU A 669 4.58 2.30 14.46
N ILE A 670 4.41 1.18 15.16
CA ILE A 670 5.54 0.45 15.73
C ILE A 670 6.44 -0.08 14.62
N ARG A 671 5.86 -0.58 13.51
CA ARG A 671 6.63 -1.00 12.34
C ARG A 671 7.43 0.15 11.74
N GLU A 672 6.83 1.32 11.60
CA GLU A 672 7.51 2.51 11.07
C GLU A 672 8.69 2.93 11.97
N ALA A 673 8.54 2.88 13.31
CA ALA A 673 9.64 3.14 14.24
C ALA A 673 10.79 2.12 14.09
N VAL A 674 10.45 0.84 13.97
CA VAL A 674 11.40 -0.27 13.74
C VAL A 674 12.13 -0.10 12.40
N ASP A 675 11.40 0.28 11.34
CA ASP A 675 11.98 0.51 10.03
C ASP A 675 12.92 1.72 10.03
N PHE A 676 12.58 2.83 10.71
CA PHE A 676 13.50 3.97 10.90
C PHE A 676 14.81 3.53 11.55
N LEU A 677 14.73 2.81 12.67
CA LEU A 677 15.92 2.32 13.39
C LEU A 677 16.81 1.45 12.50
N ARG A 678 16.22 0.50 11.76
CA ARG A 678 16.98 -0.40 10.88
C ARG A 678 17.51 0.31 9.63
N TYR A 679 16.76 1.26 9.08
CA TYR A 679 17.17 2.04 7.93
C TYR A 679 18.34 2.97 8.27
N ASP A 680 18.21 3.76 9.33
CA ASP A 680 19.26 4.71 9.75
C ASP A 680 20.52 3.98 10.23
N ALA A 681 20.39 2.78 10.83
CA ALA A 681 21.52 1.91 11.14
C ALA A 681 22.28 1.47 9.86
N ALA A 682 21.56 1.02 8.84
CA ALA A 682 22.15 0.60 7.57
C ALA A 682 22.77 1.78 6.82
N GLU A 683 22.09 2.92 6.76
CA GLU A 683 22.62 4.11 6.10
C GLU A 683 23.83 4.68 6.83
N ALA A 684 23.84 4.68 8.16
CA ALA A 684 24.99 5.11 8.94
C ALA A 684 26.25 4.29 8.64
N GLU A 685 26.14 2.96 8.58
CA GLU A 685 27.27 2.09 8.20
C GLU A 685 27.70 2.29 6.74
N ARG A 686 26.75 2.61 5.85
CA ARG A 686 27.01 2.81 4.43
C ARG A 686 27.77 4.11 4.15
N ILE A 687 27.43 5.20 4.85
CA ILE A 687 27.90 6.55 4.48
C ILE A 687 28.89 7.17 5.47
N LEU A 688 28.95 6.70 6.72
CA LEU A 688 29.76 7.33 7.76
C LEU A 688 31.11 6.62 7.91
N GLY A 689 32.18 7.37 7.65
CA GLY A 689 33.54 7.04 8.09
C GLY A 689 34.03 7.95 9.23
N ASP A 690 35.21 7.65 9.80
CA ASP A 690 35.79 8.32 10.97
C ASP A 690 36.02 9.84 10.80
N ALA A 691 36.10 10.32 9.55
CA ALA A 691 36.38 11.72 9.23
C ALA A 691 35.16 12.65 9.30
N HIS A 692 33.94 12.12 9.45
CA HIS A 692 32.73 12.95 9.41
C HIS A 692 32.29 13.40 10.79
N ALA A 693 32.32 14.72 11.02
CA ALA A 693 31.98 15.31 12.31
C ALA A 693 30.45 15.52 12.47
N PRO A 694 29.84 15.11 13.60
CA PRO A 694 28.47 15.44 13.94
C PRO A 694 28.30 16.94 14.24
N LEU A 695 27.04 17.39 14.28
CA LEU A 695 26.69 18.76 14.67
C LEU A 695 26.91 18.99 16.17
N GLY A 696 26.61 18.03 17.04
CA GLY A 696 26.61 18.20 18.51
C GLY A 696 25.22 17.90 19.09
N PRO A 697 24.79 18.55 20.19
CA PRO A 697 23.44 18.37 20.71
C PRO A 697 22.37 18.80 19.69
N VAL A 698 21.43 17.91 19.37
CA VAL A 698 20.30 18.15 18.46
C VAL A 698 18.98 18.09 19.24
N ALA A 699 18.12 19.09 19.05
CA ALA A 699 16.78 19.09 19.60
C ALA A 699 15.83 18.37 18.63
N CYS A 700 15.18 17.30 19.10
CA CYS A 700 14.16 16.56 18.34
C CYS A 700 12.79 16.87 18.95
N ILE A 701 11.95 17.60 18.20
CA ILE A 701 10.62 18.03 18.63
C ILE A 701 9.58 17.31 17.76
N ALA A 702 8.86 16.37 18.37
CA ALA A 702 7.98 15.44 17.68
C ALA A 702 6.49 15.72 17.94
N PRO A 703 5.59 15.36 17.01
CA PRO A 703 4.15 15.63 17.12
C PRO A 703 3.42 14.50 17.86
N TRP A 704 2.18 14.76 18.28
CA TRP A 704 1.32 13.79 18.98
C TRP A 704 0.69 12.74 18.06
N ASN A 705 0.67 12.98 16.74
CA ASN A 705 -0.10 12.15 15.82
C ASN A 705 0.67 10.92 15.31
N PHE A 706 2.00 10.92 15.42
CA PHE A 706 2.87 9.75 15.32
C PHE A 706 3.84 9.76 16.49
N PRO A 707 3.31 9.57 17.71
CA PRO A 707 4.03 9.84 18.93
C PRO A 707 5.17 8.86 19.21
N LEU A 708 5.20 7.72 18.52
CA LEU A 708 6.31 6.77 18.53
C LEU A 708 7.16 6.88 17.26
N ALA A 709 6.57 6.73 16.07
CA ALA A 709 7.35 6.57 14.84
C ALA A 709 8.21 7.79 14.49
N ILE A 710 7.62 8.98 14.45
CA ILE A 710 8.35 10.21 14.12
C ILE A 710 9.31 10.58 15.26
N PHE A 711 8.89 10.38 16.51
CA PHE A 711 9.73 10.59 17.69
C PHE A 711 11.01 9.74 17.63
N VAL A 712 10.87 8.43 17.39
CA VAL A 712 11.99 7.50 17.26
C VAL A 712 12.79 7.81 15.99
N GLY A 713 12.15 8.09 14.86
CA GLY A 713 12.84 8.39 13.60
C GLY A 713 13.76 9.61 13.68
N GLN A 714 13.29 10.71 14.27
CA GLN A 714 14.13 11.90 14.48
C GLN A 714 15.32 11.59 15.41
N ALA A 715 15.06 10.92 16.54
CA ALA A 715 16.11 10.58 17.51
C ALA A 715 17.12 9.59 16.92
N ALA A 716 16.65 8.56 16.19
CA ALA A 716 17.46 7.54 15.55
C ALA A 716 18.42 8.15 14.53
N ALA A 717 17.93 9.00 13.63
CA ALA A 717 18.75 9.68 12.64
C ALA A 717 19.86 10.53 13.29
N ALA A 718 19.51 11.32 14.32
CA ALA A 718 20.48 12.16 15.03
C ALA A 718 21.54 11.33 15.77
N LEU A 719 21.11 10.30 16.51
CA LEU A 719 22.01 9.37 17.22
C LEU A 719 22.92 8.61 16.25
N ALA A 720 22.38 8.12 15.13
CA ALA A 720 23.11 7.40 14.10
C ALA A 720 24.22 8.28 13.48
N ALA A 721 23.93 9.56 13.25
CA ALA A 721 24.90 10.56 12.79
C ALA A 721 25.95 10.96 13.85
N GLY A 722 25.83 10.48 15.09
CA GLY A 722 26.79 10.74 16.19
C GLY A 722 26.46 11.96 17.05
N ASN A 723 25.23 12.50 16.94
CA ASN A 723 24.76 13.62 17.75
C ASN A 723 24.17 13.13 19.07
N THR A 724 24.29 13.92 20.13
CA THR A 724 23.49 13.74 21.35
C THR A 724 22.11 14.37 21.14
N VAL A 725 21.08 13.84 21.78
CA VAL A 725 19.69 14.17 21.49
C VAL A 725 18.97 14.71 22.72
N LEU A 726 18.24 15.80 22.53
CA LEU A 726 17.27 16.37 23.47
C LEU A 726 15.88 16.19 22.86
N ALA A 727 15.18 15.15 23.30
CA ALA A 727 13.91 14.73 22.74
C ALA A 727 12.74 15.37 23.51
N LYS A 728 12.01 16.28 22.86
CA LYS A 728 10.78 16.89 23.37
C LYS A 728 9.58 16.27 22.64
N PRO A 729 8.83 15.35 23.29
CA PRO A 729 7.59 14.84 22.71
C PRO A 729 6.48 15.89 22.78
N ALA A 730 5.41 15.71 22.01
CA ALA A 730 4.19 16.48 22.18
C ALA A 730 3.60 16.29 23.59
N GLU A 731 3.02 17.34 24.15
CA GLU A 731 2.42 17.34 25.50
C GLU A 731 1.25 16.37 25.64
N GLU A 732 0.58 16.02 24.53
CA GLU A 732 -0.54 15.09 24.51
C GLU A 732 -0.10 13.62 24.61
N THR A 733 1.14 13.30 24.22
CA THR A 733 1.62 11.90 24.13
C THR A 733 3.01 11.66 24.76
N PRO A 734 3.23 12.05 26.03
CA PRO A 734 4.54 11.94 26.66
C PRO A 734 4.90 10.50 27.13
N LEU A 735 3.93 9.64 27.39
CA LEU A 735 4.13 8.31 27.98
C LEU A 735 4.76 7.33 26.99
N ILE A 736 4.25 7.27 25.75
CA ILE A 736 4.84 6.43 24.70
C ILE A 736 6.26 6.89 24.34
N ALA A 737 6.52 8.20 24.36
CA ALA A 737 7.86 8.73 24.21
C ALA A 737 8.78 8.28 25.35
N ALA A 738 8.32 8.30 26.60
CA ALA A 738 9.08 7.79 27.73
C ALA A 738 9.32 6.27 27.66
N ALA A 739 8.34 5.50 27.16
CA ALA A 739 8.52 4.07 26.88
C ALA A 739 9.60 3.86 25.80
N ALA A 740 9.57 4.64 24.72
CA ALA A 740 10.57 4.58 23.65
C ALA A 740 11.99 4.89 24.16
N ILE A 741 12.15 5.92 24.99
CA ILE A 741 13.43 6.29 25.60
C ILE A 741 13.98 5.14 26.46
N ARG A 742 13.13 4.49 27.27
CA ARG A 742 13.53 3.30 28.04
C ARG A 742 14.01 2.16 27.15
N VAL A 743 13.33 1.90 26.03
CA VAL A 743 13.74 0.89 25.05
C VAL A 743 15.10 1.24 24.44
N LEU A 744 15.30 2.50 24.03
CA LEU A 744 16.57 2.98 23.44
C LEU A 744 17.73 2.87 24.43
N HIS A 745 17.53 3.23 25.70
CA HIS A 745 18.56 3.05 26.72
C HIS A 745 18.86 1.58 26.99
N ALA A 746 17.84 0.73 27.13
CA ALA A 746 18.03 -0.71 27.31
C ALA A 746 18.75 -1.36 26.12
N ALA A 747 18.60 -0.80 24.91
CA ALA A 747 19.32 -1.21 23.72
C ALA A 747 20.79 -0.74 23.66
N GLY A 748 21.24 0.08 24.63
CA GLY A 748 22.63 0.50 24.79
C GLY A 748 22.91 1.95 24.40
N ILE A 749 21.89 2.77 24.12
CA ILE A 749 22.10 4.23 23.96
C ILE A 749 22.41 4.83 25.34
N PRO A 750 23.55 5.50 25.53
CA PRO A 750 23.91 6.08 26.82
C PRO A 750 22.89 7.11 27.32
N ALA A 751 22.61 7.12 28.62
CA ALA A 751 21.68 8.05 29.25
C ALA A 751 22.03 9.52 28.97
N ASP A 752 23.32 9.85 28.94
CA ASP A 752 23.77 11.21 28.64
C ASP A 752 23.75 11.57 27.16
N ALA A 753 23.60 10.59 26.26
CA ALA A 753 23.50 10.81 24.82
C ALA A 753 22.06 11.06 24.35
N LEU A 754 21.05 10.74 25.15
CA LEU A 754 19.64 10.84 24.80
C LEU A 754 18.82 11.25 26.03
N HIS A 755 18.25 12.44 26.03
CA HIS A 755 17.43 12.96 27.13
C HIS A 755 15.99 13.13 26.71
N LEU A 756 15.05 12.77 27.59
CA LEU A 756 13.63 13.06 27.47
C LEU A 756 13.30 14.36 28.22
N LEU A 757 12.60 15.26 27.54
CA LEU A 757 12.14 16.52 28.11
C LEU A 757 10.65 16.72 27.81
N PRO A 758 9.73 16.11 28.57
CA PRO A 758 8.29 16.30 28.40
C PRO A 758 7.90 17.74 28.73
N GLY A 759 6.77 18.23 28.20
CA GLY A 759 6.25 19.55 28.51
C GLY A 759 5.60 20.21 27.31
N ASP A 760 5.17 21.46 27.46
CA ASP A 760 4.52 22.22 26.39
C ASP A 760 5.53 22.89 25.44
N GLY A 761 5.03 23.74 24.55
CA GLY A 761 5.85 24.52 23.61
C GLY A 761 6.94 25.40 24.26
N ARG A 762 6.85 25.75 25.55
CA ARG A 762 7.89 26.55 26.23
C ARG A 762 9.17 25.75 26.45
N VAL A 763 9.06 24.45 26.72
CA VAL A 763 10.23 23.55 26.79
C VAL A 763 10.92 23.47 25.43
N GLY A 764 10.14 23.31 24.35
CA GLY A 764 10.66 23.32 22.98
C GLY A 764 11.34 24.65 22.63
N ALA A 765 10.72 25.78 22.96
CA ALA A 765 11.28 27.12 22.73
C ALA A 765 12.59 27.34 23.50
N ALA A 766 12.68 26.86 24.76
CA ALA A 766 13.90 26.94 25.56
C ALA A 766 15.07 26.16 24.91
N LEU A 767 14.80 24.96 24.37
CA LEU A 767 15.79 24.19 23.62
C LEU A 767 16.25 24.93 22.35
N VAL A 768 15.30 25.43 21.55
CA VAL A 768 15.57 26.16 20.31
C VAL A 768 16.36 27.45 20.57
N ALA A 769 16.20 28.08 21.73
CA ALA A 769 16.91 29.32 22.08
C ALA A 769 18.33 29.08 22.65
N ASP A 770 18.64 27.88 23.18
CA ASP A 770 19.91 27.64 23.88
C ASP A 770 21.12 27.42 22.94
N PRO A 771 22.21 28.20 23.08
CA PRO A 771 23.36 28.18 22.16
C PRO A 771 24.06 26.83 22.01
N ARG A 772 23.89 25.91 22.96
CA ARG A 772 24.49 24.56 22.92
C ARG A 772 23.82 23.65 21.90
N VAL A 773 22.54 23.89 21.58
CA VAL A 773 21.84 23.15 20.52
C VAL A 773 22.41 23.53 19.15
N GLN A 774 22.95 22.55 18.44
CA GLN A 774 23.63 22.72 17.15
C GLN A 774 22.78 22.27 15.94
N GLY A 775 21.56 21.80 16.18
CA GLY A 775 20.59 21.47 15.13
C GLY A 775 19.19 21.23 15.71
N VAL A 776 18.16 21.43 14.89
CA VAL A 776 16.77 21.21 15.28
C VAL A 776 16.08 20.34 14.24
N MET A 777 15.48 19.24 14.68
CA MET A 777 14.53 18.44 13.91
C MET A 777 13.14 18.68 14.49
N PHE A 778 12.23 19.20 13.69
CA PHE A 778 10.87 19.53 14.08
C PHE A 778 9.88 18.86 13.14
N THR A 779 8.83 18.27 13.71
CA THR A 779 7.65 17.90 12.95
C THR A 779 6.40 18.40 13.66
N GLY A 780 5.57 19.18 12.97
CA GLY A 780 4.39 19.81 13.55
C GLY A 780 3.77 20.87 12.63
N SER A 781 3.09 21.88 13.19
CA SER A 781 2.40 22.88 12.36
C SER A 781 3.35 23.88 11.68
N THR A 782 2.98 24.36 10.50
CA THR A 782 3.73 25.39 9.76
C THR A 782 3.91 26.67 10.59
N ALA A 783 2.91 27.04 11.39
CA ALA A 783 2.97 28.21 12.28
C ALA A 783 4.07 28.08 13.34
N VAL A 784 4.19 26.91 13.98
CA VAL A 784 5.25 26.64 14.97
C VAL A 784 6.62 26.53 14.30
N ALA A 785 6.71 25.89 13.13
CA ALA A 785 7.95 25.83 12.36
C ALA A 785 8.48 27.23 12.01
N LYS A 786 7.59 28.16 11.62
CA LYS A 786 7.94 29.57 11.39
C LYS A 786 8.39 30.29 12.66
N ALA A 787 7.78 30.01 13.80
CA ALA A 787 8.22 30.55 15.08
C ALA A 787 9.64 30.06 15.45
N ILE A 788 9.92 28.76 15.25
CA ILE A 788 11.25 28.17 15.44
C ILE A 788 12.27 28.79 14.48
N GLN A 789 11.92 28.95 13.20
CA GLN A 789 12.78 29.60 12.21
C GLN A 789 13.20 31.01 12.68
N ARG A 790 12.25 31.83 13.14
CA ARG A 790 12.54 33.18 13.65
C ARG A 790 13.43 33.16 14.89
N ALA A 791 13.23 32.21 15.80
CA ALA A 791 14.08 32.06 16.97
C ALA A 791 15.52 31.64 16.60
N LEU A 792 15.68 30.81 15.57
CA LEU A 792 16.99 30.39 15.06
C LEU A 792 17.68 31.47 14.21
N ALA A 793 16.94 32.41 13.63
CA ALA A 793 17.45 33.38 12.68
C ALA A 793 18.61 34.24 13.23
N GLY A 794 18.51 34.63 14.51
CA GLY A 794 19.55 35.40 15.20
C GLY A 794 20.76 34.59 15.67
N ARG A 795 20.77 33.28 15.41
CA ARG A 795 21.79 32.34 15.90
C ARG A 795 22.64 31.78 14.79
N LEU A 796 23.91 31.52 15.13
CA LEU A 796 24.83 30.72 14.35
C LEU A 796 25.27 29.52 15.20
N ASN A 797 25.59 28.41 14.54
CA ASN A 797 26.19 27.25 15.18
C ASN A 797 27.66 27.53 15.56
N ARG A 798 28.31 26.59 16.25
CA ARG A 798 29.72 26.73 16.66
C ARG A 798 30.73 26.86 15.50
N PHE A 799 30.29 26.63 14.27
CA PHE A 799 31.09 26.76 13.05
C PHE A 799 30.86 28.10 12.33
N GLY A 800 30.04 29.01 12.89
CA GLY A 800 29.70 30.29 12.26
C GLY A 800 28.65 30.19 11.15
N GLU A 801 27.95 29.05 11.04
CA GLU A 801 26.95 28.79 10.00
C GLU A 801 25.53 28.84 10.58
N PRO A 802 24.46 28.97 9.75
CA PRO A 802 23.09 28.85 10.24
C PRO A 802 22.88 27.51 10.92
N VAL A 803 22.16 27.51 12.05
CA VAL A 803 21.80 26.28 12.74
C VAL A 803 20.95 25.40 11.80
N PRO A 804 21.36 24.15 11.48
CA PRO A 804 20.56 23.25 10.67
C PRO A 804 19.18 23.06 11.26
N PHE A 805 18.17 23.36 10.46
CA PHE A 805 16.77 23.18 10.80
C PHE A 805 16.11 22.27 9.76
N VAL A 806 15.59 21.14 10.22
CA VAL A 806 14.73 20.24 9.44
C VAL A 806 13.32 20.41 10.00
N ALA A 807 12.42 20.94 9.18
CA ALA A 807 11.04 21.16 9.55
C ALA A 807 10.13 20.41 8.57
N GLU A 808 9.46 19.37 9.05
CA GLU A 808 8.40 18.68 8.34
C GLU A 808 7.05 19.15 8.90
N THR A 809 6.14 19.56 8.03
CA THR A 809 4.89 20.24 8.44
C THR A 809 3.67 19.68 7.70
N GLY A 810 2.54 20.39 7.77
CA GLY A 810 1.26 19.93 7.26
C GLY A 810 1.12 19.91 5.74
N GLY A 811 -0.06 19.55 5.27
CA GLY A 811 -0.38 19.52 3.84
C GLY A 811 -1.87 19.72 3.53
N GLN A 812 -2.15 20.42 2.43
CA GLN A 812 -3.48 20.47 1.83
C GLN A 812 -3.60 19.40 0.73
N ASN A 813 -3.49 18.13 1.14
CA ASN A 813 -3.29 17.02 0.21
C ASN A 813 -4.53 16.78 -0.67
N ALA A 814 -4.29 16.62 -1.97
CA ALA A 814 -5.33 16.40 -2.97
C ALA A 814 -5.24 15.01 -3.61
N LEU A 815 -6.40 14.46 -4.00
CA LEU A 815 -6.49 13.25 -4.82
C LEU A 815 -7.38 13.55 -6.02
N VAL A 816 -6.81 13.44 -7.23
CA VAL A 816 -7.53 13.66 -8.49
C VAL A 816 -7.99 12.32 -9.05
N VAL A 817 -9.25 12.25 -9.45
CA VAL A 817 -9.88 11.04 -10.02
C VAL A 817 -10.47 11.39 -11.37
N ASP A 818 -9.97 10.76 -12.42
CA ASP A 818 -10.58 10.84 -13.75
C ASP A 818 -11.63 9.75 -13.96
N SER A 819 -12.35 9.84 -15.07
CA SER A 819 -13.46 8.93 -15.38
C SER A 819 -13.03 7.49 -15.73
N SER A 820 -11.72 7.23 -15.89
CA SER A 820 -11.19 5.88 -16.17
C SER A 820 -10.96 5.06 -14.90
N ALA A 821 -11.00 5.70 -13.74
CA ALA A 821 -10.81 5.06 -12.44
C ALA A 821 -11.94 4.09 -12.07
N LEU A 822 -11.62 3.06 -11.28
CA LEU A 822 -12.61 2.15 -10.71
C LEU A 822 -13.18 2.75 -9.42
N ALA A 823 -14.48 3.04 -9.40
CA ALA A 823 -15.15 3.71 -8.28
C ALA A 823 -14.96 2.98 -6.94
N GLU A 824 -15.03 1.65 -6.94
CA GLU A 824 -14.87 0.83 -5.74
C GLU A 824 -13.47 0.97 -5.12
N GLN A 825 -12.43 1.01 -5.96
CA GLN A 825 -11.04 1.25 -5.50
C GLN A 825 -10.88 2.69 -5.00
N VAL A 826 -11.39 3.67 -5.76
CA VAL A 826 -11.36 5.09 -5.37
C VAL A 826 -12.00 5.28 -4.00
N VAL A 827 -13.20 4.74 -3.78
CA VAL A 827 -13.92 4.89 -2.51
C VAL A 827 -13.14 4.24 -1.37
N ALA A 828 -12.59 3.04 -1.55
CA ALA A 828 -11.78 2.39 -0.52
C ALA A 828 -10.55 3.23 -0.15
N ASP A 829 -9.83 3.74 -1.15
CA ASP A 829 -8.62 4.55 -0.96
C ASP A 829 -8.92 5.93 -0.38
N VAL A 830 -10.04 6.55 -0.76
CA VAL A 830 -10.52 7.83 -0.19
C VAL A 830 -10.93 7.65 1.27
N ILE A 831 -11.68 6.60 1.60
CA ILE A 831 -12.10 6.31 2.98
C ILE A 831 -10.86 6.12 3.87
N ALA A 832 -9.89 5.31 3.41
CA ALA A 832 -8.64 5.12 4.12
C ALA A 832 -7.86 6.43 4.25
N SER A 833 -7.70 7.19 3.16
CA SER A 833 -6.86 8.39 3.17
C SER A 833 -7.44 9.55 3.98
N ALA A 834 -8.77 9.70 4.02
CA ALA A 834 -9.42 10.85 4.66
C ALA A 834 -9.77 10.61 6.14
N PHE A 835 -10.16 9.38 6.50
CA PHE A 835 -10.78 9.11 7.81
C PHE A 835 -9.96 8.17 8.72
N ASP A 836 -8.96 7.45 8.19
CA ASP A 836 -8.03 6.69 9.04
C ASP A 836 -7.38 7.60 10.09
N SER A 837 -7.22 7.10 11.31
CA SER A 837 -6.70 7.87 12.44
C SER A 837 -7.48 9.18 12.69
N ALA A 838 -8.79 9.19 12.38
CA ALA A 838 -9.63 10.40 12.40
C ALA A 838 -9.07 11.55 11.54
N GLY A 839 -8.43 11.23 10.41
CA GLY A 839 -7.83 12.23 9.51
C GLY A 839 -6.64 12.97 10.13
N GLN A 840 -6.08 12.49 11.25
CA GLN A 840 -4.97 13.12 11.97
C GLN A 840 -3.60 12.69 11.43
N ARG A 841 -3.49 12.48 10.12
CA ARG A 841 -2.21 12.28 9.44
C ARG A 841 -1.86 13.53 8.66
N CYS A 842 -0.60 13.94 8.66
CA CYS A 842 -0.12 14.99 7.76
C CYS A 842 -0.35 14.62 6.29
N SER A 843 -0.34 13.32 5.96
CA SER A 843 -0.65 12.78 4.63
C SER A 843 -2.12 12.56 4.33
N ALA A 844 -3.05 12.82 5.27
CA ALA A 844 -4.46 12.53 5.06
C ALA A 844 -5.05 13.36 3.90
N LEU A 845 -5.99 12.75 3.17
CA LEU A 845 -6.67 13.39 2.05
C LEU A 845 -7.58 14.51 2.54
N ARG A 846 -7.34 15.73 2.06
CA ARG A 846 -8.12 16.93 2.40
C ARG A 846 -9.09 17.31 1.29
N ILE A 847 -8.67 17.17 0.03
CA ILE A 847 -9.46 17.59 -1.14
C ILE A 847 -9.51 16.46 -2.18
N LEU A 848 -10.67 15.82 -2.31
CA LEU A 848 -10.97 14.89 -3.39
C LEU A 848 -11.48 15.65 -4.61
N CYS A 849 -10.83 15.52 -5.75
CA CYS A 849 -11.24 16.13 -7.01
C CYS A 849 -11.80 15.06 -7.96
N LEU A 850 -13.11 15.06 -8.18
CA LEU A 850 -13.80 14.11 -9.05
C LEU A 850 -14.10 14.73 -10.40
N GLN A 851 -13.80 14.02 -11.48
CA GLN A 851 -14.24 14.42 -12.81
C GLN A 851 -15.79 14.40 -12.87
N GLU A 852 -16.38 15.43 -13.47
CA GLU A 852 -17.83 15.68 -13.45
C GLU A 852 -18.67 14.45 -13.81
N GLU A 853 -18.28 13.71 -14.86
CA GLU A 853 -19.05 12.59 -15.40
C GLU A 853 -19.17 11.38 -14.46
N ILE A 854 -18.26 11.24 -13.48
CA ILE A 854 -18.28 10.15 -12.49
C ILE A 854 -18.61 10.60 -11.07
N ALA A 855 -18.73 11.91 -10.85
CA ALA A 855 -18.78 12.49 -9.52
C ALA A 855 -20.00 12.00 -8.72
N ASP A 856 -21.21 12.00 -9.30
CA ASP A 856 -22.42 11.56 -8.58
C ASP A 856 -22.38 10.09 -8.18
N ARG A 857 -21.98 9.20 -9.09
CA ARG A 857 -21.88 7.75 -8.83
C ARG A 857 -20.85 7.47 -7.73
N THR A 858 -19.67 8.07 -7.85
CA THR A 858 -18.57 7.88 -6.90
C THR A 858 -18.93 8.47 -5.55
N LEU A 859 -19.56 9.65 -5.51
CA LEU A 859 -19.97 10.31 -4.29
C LEU A 859 -21.10 9.57 -3.57
N HIS A 860 -22.07 9.01 -4.31
CA HIS A 860 -23.10 8.13 -3.73
C HIS A 860 -22.48 6.92 -3.03
N MET A 861 -21.57 6.23 -3.71
CA MET A 861 -20.85 5.08 -3.16
C MET A 861 -19.98 5.48 -1.95
N LEU A 862 -19.29 6.62 -2.02
CA LEU A 862 -18.48 7.17 -0.94
C LEU A 862 -19.32 7.47 0.31
N LYS A 863 -20.47 8.13 0.16
CA LYS A 863 -21.43 8.41 1.24
C LYS A 863 -21.97 7.12 1.84
N GLY A 864 -22.25 6.11 1.02
CA GLY A 864 -22.64 4.78 1.49
C GLY A 864 -21.54 4.08 2.28
N ALA A 865 -20.29 4.11 1.82
CA ALA A 865 -19.14 3.53 2.53
C ALA A 865 -18.84 4.27 3.85
N LEU A 866 -18.99 5.61 3.84
CA LEU A 866 -18.83 6.46 5.02
C LEU A 866 -19.76 5.99 6.14
N ARG A 867 -21.04 5.72 5.84
CA ARG A 867 -22.05 5.23 6.80
C ARG A 867 -21.72 3.88 7.42
N GLU A 868 -20.82 3.11 6.81
CA GLU A 868 -20.40 1.81 7.33
C GLU A 868 -19.23 1.89 8.33
N LEU A 869 -18.66 3.08 8.55
CA LEU A 869 -17.59 3.30 9.52
C LEU A 869 -18.13 3.30 10.96
N GLN A 870 -17.47 2.57 11.84
CA GLN A 870 -17.71 2.65 13.28
C GLN A 870 -16.80 3.69 13.93
N VAL A 871 -17.41 4.73 14.50
CA VAL A 871 -16.73 5.73 15.33
C VAL A 871 -16.82 5.30 16.79
N GLY A 872 -15.74 5.43 17.56
CA GLY A 872 -15.80 5.25 19.02
C GLY A 872 -14.47 4.86 19.67
N ASP A 873 -14.54 4.18 20.81
CA ASP A 873 -13.37 3.78 21.58
C ASP A 873 -12.48 2.76 20.82
N PRO A 874 -11.23 3.13 20.47
CA PRO A 874 -10.34 2.31 19.65
C PRO A 874 -9.79 1.08 20.37
N ARG A 875 -10.06 0.90 21.68
CA ARG A 875 -9.83 -0.36 22.40
C ARG A 875 -10.75 -1.50 21.93
N ARG A 876 -11.66 -1.23 20.99
CA ARG A 876 -12.48 -2.25 20.31
C ARG A 876 -11.97 -2.47 18.90
N LEU A 877 -11.67 -3.72 18.55
CA LEU A 877 -11.19 -4.08 17.20
C LEU A 877 -12.14 -3.64 16.07
N ALA A 878 -13.44 -3.53 16.35
CA ALA A 878 -14.45 -3.10 15.38
C ALA A 878 -14.44 -1.60 15.08
N VAL A 879 -13.81 -0.76 15.92
CA VAL A 879 -13.77 0.69 15.66
C VAL A 879 -12.85 0.99 14.50
N ASN A 880 -13.32 1.83 13.57
CA ASN A 880 -12.57 2.30 12.41
C ASN A 880 -12.01 3.71 12.62
N VAL A 881 -12.76 4.57 13.32
CA VAL A 881 -12.38 5.96 13.57
C VAL A 881 -12.40 6.23 15.07
N GLY A 882 -11.21 6.53 15.60
CA GLY A 882 -11.01 6.91 17.00
C GLY A 882 -11.36 8.38 17.29
N PRO A 883 -11.02 8.88 18.49
CA PRO A 883 -11.18 10.29 18.86
C PRO A 883 -10.20 11.19 18.11
N VAL A 884 -10.47 12.50 18.15
CA VAL A 884 -9.44 13.52 17.94
C VAL A 884 -8.70 13.79 19.25
N ILE A 885 -7.44 14.23 19.17
CA ILE A 885 -6.52 14.21 20.31
C ILE A 885 -6.94 15.10 21.50
N THR A 886 -7.56 16.25 21.25
CA THR A 886 -7.92 17.22 22.29
C THR A 886 -9.23 17.93 22.00
N ALA A 887 -9.83 18.51 23.03
CA ALA A 887 -11.04 19.33 22.92
C ALA A 887 -10.82 20.58 22.04
N ASP A 888 -9.63 21.20 22.11
CA ASP A 888 -9.29 22.36 21.28
C ASP A 888 -9.19 21.99 19.79
N ALA A 889 -8.63 20.82 19.48
CA ALA A 889 -8.65 20.29 18.11
C ALA A 889 -10.08 20.04 17.64
N ALA A 890 -10.93 19.44 18.48
CA ALA A 890 -12.33 19.20 18.17
C ALA A 890 -13.10 20.51 17.90
N ALA A 891 -12.92 21.53 18.75
CA ALA A 891 -13.57 22.82 18.61
C ALA A 891 -13.24 23.49 17.27
N ARG A 892 -11.94 23.56 16.91
CA ARG A 892 -11.51 24.12 15.62
C ARG A 892 -12.13 23.41 14.42
N LEU A 893 -12.24 22.07 14.48
CA LEU A 893 -12.85 21.27 13.42
C LEU A 893 -14.35 21.52 13.31
N VAL A 894 -15.05 21.59 14.44
CA VAL A 894 -16.49 21.90 14.49
C VAL A 894 -16.76 23.29 13.94
N ASP A 895 -15.95 24.28 14.31
CA ASP A 895 -16.07 25.66 13.82
C ASP A 895 -15.84 25.75 12.31
N HIS A 896 -14.85 25.04 11.78
CA HIS A 896 -14.61 24.95 10.33
C HIS A 896 -15.82 24.40 9.57
N VAL A 897 -16.37 23.27 10.05
CA VAL A 897 -17.56 22.65 9.45
C VAL A 897 -18.77 23.58 9.54
N ALA A 898 -18.97 24.25 10.68
CA ALA A 898 -20.07 25.19 10.87
C ALA A 898 -19.95 26.40 9.94
N SER A 899 -18.73 26.93 9.76
CA SER A 899 -18.44 28.05 8.85
C SER A 899 -18.79 27.71 7.39
N LEU A 900 -18.34 26.55 6.89
CA LEU A 900 -18.66 26.13 5.52
C LEU A 900 -20.15 25.84 5.33
N ARG A 901 -20.81 25.25 6.33
CA ARG A 901 -22.27 25.07 6.31
C ARG A 901 -23.00 26.40 6.24
N ALA A 902 -22.57 27.40 7.02
CA ALA A 902 -23.15 28.74 7.01
C ALA A 902 -22.95 29.47 5.67
N ARG A 903 -21.86 29.16 4.95
CA ARG A 903 -21.60 29.63 3.57
C ARG A 903 -22.45 28.92 2.51
N GLY A 904 -23.24 27.90 2.89
CA GLY A 904 -24.17 27.20 2.01
C GLY A 904 -23.63 25.93 1.36
N PHE A 905 -22.43 25.46 1.75
CA PHE A 905 -21.89 24.21 1.22
C PHE A 905 -22.66 22.98 1.75
N PRO A 906 -22.94 21.97 0.90
CA PRO A 906 -23.50 20.70 1.36
C PRO A 906 -22.56 19.99 2.33
N VAL A 907 -23.10 19.57 3.48
CA VAL A 907 -22.35 18.86 4.53
C VAL A 907 -23.05 17.56 4.91
N GLU A 908 -22.34 16.43 4.84
CA GLU A 908 -22.77 15.14 5.34
C GLU A 908 -21.90 14.71 6.51
N GLN A 909 -22.52 14.24 7.61
CA GLN A 909 -21.83 13.80 8.82
C GLN A 909 -22.43 12.50 9.32
N LEU A 910 -21.58 11.59 9.79
CA LEU A 910 -22.06 10.47 10.59
C LEU A 910 -22.58 10.94 11.95
N PRO A 911 -23.62 10.31 12.51
CA PRO A 911 -23.97 10.52 13.90
C PRO A 911 -22.88 9.96 14.81
N LEU A 912 -22.52 10.71 15.85
CA LEU A 912 -21.67 10.19 16.91
C LEU A 912 -22.49 9.29 17.84
N PRO A 913 -21.94 8.16 18.30
CA PRO A 913 -22.62 7.30 19.25
C PRO A 913 -22.67 7.97 20.65
N PRO A 914 -23.64 7.63 21.52
CA PRO A 914 -23.77 8.26 22.84
C PRO A 914 -22.52 8.15 23.71
N GLU A 915 -21.77 7.04 23.62
CA GLU A 915 -20.51 6.86 24.36
C GLU A 915 -19.42 7.86 23.99
N ALA A 916 -19.50 8.51 22.82
CA ALA A 916 -18.53 9.51 22.38
C ALA A 916 -18.49 10.74 23.29
N GLY A 917 -19.56 11.00 24.07
CA GLY A 917 -19.61 12.11 25.03
C GLY A 917 -18.63 11.99 26.20
N ALA A 918 -18.00 10.82 26.40
CA ALA A 918 -16.97 10.64 27.41
C ALA A 918 -15.55 11.03 26.94
N GLY A 919 -15.37 11.26 25.63
CA GLY A 919 -14.09 11.63 25.01
C GLY A 919 -14.24 12.80 24.04
N THR A 920 -13.25 12.98 23.16
CA THR A 920 -13.20 14.07 22.17
C THR A 920 -13.33 13.53 20.76
N PHE A 921 -14.55 13.48 20.23
CA PHE A 921 -14.83 12.97 18.90
C PHE A 921 -15.34 14.06 17.95
N VAL A 922 -14.94 13.95 16.69
CA VAL A 922 -15.51 14.73 15.58
C VAL A 922 -16.08 13.71 14.59
N PRO A 923 -17.34 13.89 14.15
CA PRO A 923 -17.93 12.96 13.19
C PRO A 923 -17.16 13.01 11.87
N PRO A 924 -16.88 11.87 11.22
CA PRO A 924 -16.39 11.87 9.85
C PRO A 924 -17.35 12.66 8.96
N THR A 925 -16.81 13.63 8.26
CA THR A 925 -17.54 14.71 7.60
C THR A 925 -17.12 14.82 6.14
N LEU A 926 -18.09 14.99 5.25
CA LEU A 926 -17.89 15.30 3.83
C LEU A 926 -18.49 16.68 3.53
N ILE A 927 -17.73 17.54 2.84
CA ILE A 927 -18.17 18.87 2.42
C ILE A 927 -17.95 19.03 0.92
N GLU A 928 -19.01 19.31 0.16
CA GLU A 928 -18.89 19.61 -1.28
C GLU A 928 -18.55 21.10 -1.44
N ILE A 929 -17.41 21.41 -2.07
CA ILE A 929 -16.86 22.77 -2.23
C ILE A 929 -16.89 23.22 -3.70
N GLY A 930 -16.81 24.53 -3.94
CA GLY A 930 -16.85 25.12 -5.28
C GLY A 930 -15.48 25.32 -5.92
N ALA A 931 -14.45 25.54 -5.11
CA ALA A 931 -13.06 25.71 -5.56
C ALA A 931 -12.09 25.28 -4.46
N VAL A 932 -10.85 24.91 -4.84
CA VAL A 932 -9.77 24.61 -3.90
C VAL A 932 -9.56 25.72 -2.86
N ALA A 933 -9.70 26.98 -3.28
CA ALA A 933 -9.55 28.17 -2.44
C ALA A 933 -10.62 28.32 -1.34
N ASP A 934 -11.71 27.54 -1.37
CA ASP A 934 -12.70 27.54 -0.29
C ASP A 934 -12.15 26.97 1.03
N VAL A 935 -11.04 26.22 0.96
CA VAL A 935 -10.33 25.61 2.08
C VAL A 935 -9.00 26.35 2.31
N GLU A 936 -9.06 27.42 3.11
CA GLU A 936 -7.96 28.38 3.26
C GLU A 936 -6.75 27.83 4.03
N GLN A 937 -6.96 26.86 4.92
CA GLN A 937 -5.94 26.31 5.82
C GLN A 937 -6.06 24.80 5.93
N GLU A 938 -5.02 24.15 6.46
CA GLU A 938 -5.07 22.72 6.77
C GLU A 938 -6.12 22.42 7.87
N VAL A 939 -7.01 21.46 7.58
CA VAL A 939 -8.04 20.99 8.49
C VAL A 939 -7.64 19.62 9.04
N PHE A 940 -7.00 19.60 10.20
CA PHE A 940 -6.36 18.41 10.77
C PHE A 940 -7.33 17.48 11.51
N GLY A 941 -8.29 16.90 10.78
CA GLY A 941 -9.32 16.01 11.33
C GLY A 941 -10.07 15.24 10.25
N PRO A 942 -11.17 14.54 10.60
CA PRO A 942 -11.87 13.64 9.69
C PRO A 942 -12.85 14.40 8.80
N VAL A 943 -12.35 15.41 8.08
CA VAL A 943 -13.13 16.30 7.20
C VAL A 943 -12.58 16.21 5.78
N LEU A 944 -13.35 15.60 4.89
CA LEU A 944 -13.06 15.50 3.47
C LEU A 944 -13.80 16.58 2.69
N HIS A 945 -13.08 17.35 1.88
CA HIS A 945 -13.68 18.27 0.92
C HIS A 945 -13.75 17.60 -0.45
N VAL A 946 -14.84 17.78 -1.17
CA VAL A 946 -15.05 17.21 -2.51
C VAL A 946 -15.28 18.33 -3.51
N LEU A 947 -14.45 18.37 -4.54
CA LEU A 947 -14.53 19.31 -5.64
C LEU A 947 -14.82 18.55 -6.93
N ARG A 948 -15.70 19.09 -7.77
CA ARG A 948 -15.96 18.57 -9.11
C ARG A 948 -15.14 19.37 -10.13
N TYR A 949 -14.61 18.71 -11.15
CA TYR A 949 -13.87 19.37 -12.22
C TYR A 949 -14.22 18.80 -13.59
N ARG A 950 -14.07 19.62 -14.63
CA ARG A 950 -14.18 19.15 -16.02
C ARG A 950 -12.81 18.73 -16.55
N ARG A 951 -12.75 17.69 -17.39
CA ARG A 951 -11.49 17.14 -17.93
C ARG A 951 -10.59 18.18 -18.61
N ASP A 952 -11.19 19.17 -19.30
CA ASP A 952 -10.51 20.27 -20.00
C ASP A 952 -9.91 21.31 -19.05
N THR A 953 -10.32 21.33 -17.78
CA THR A 953 -9.82 22.22 -16.74
C THR A 953 -8.76 21.60 -15.83
N LEU A 954 -8.28 20.38 -16.15
CA LEU A 954 -7.31 19.65 -15.33
C LEU A 954 -6.07 20.50 -14.98
N ASP A 955 -5.46 21.19 -15.95
CA ASP A 955 -4.29 22.03 -15.69
C ASP A 955 -4.58 23.20 -14.75
N ARG A 956 -5.77 23.80 -14.86
CA ARG A 956 -6.21 24.85 -13.95
C ARG A 956 -6.44 24.31 -12.53
N LEU A 957 -6.96 23.09 -12.41
CA LEU A 957 -7.11 22.41 -11.12
C LEU A 957 -5.74 22.14 -10.47
N LEU A 958 -4.79 21.58 -11.23
CA LEU A 958 -3.43 21.34 -10.73
C LEU A 958 -2.76 22.64 -10.27
N ALA A 959 -2.89 23.72 -11.05
CA ALA A 959 -2.40 25.03 -10.67
C ALA A 959 -3.06 25.58 -9.39
N ALA A 960 -4.36 25.33 -9.19
CA ALA A 960 -5.08 25.73 -7.97
C ALA A 960 -4.62 24.92 -6.73
N ILE A 961 -4.29 23.64 -6.90
CA ILE A 961 -3.71 22.79 -5.84
C ILE A 961 -2.31 23.30 -5.46
N ASP A 962 -1.44 23.53 -6.46
CA ASP A 962 -0.10 24.06 -6.24
C ASP A 962 -0.14 25.47 -5.60
N ALA A 963 -1.14 26.29 -5.92
CA ALA A 963 -1.33 27.64 -5.37
C ALA A 963 -1.66 27.66 -3.87
N THR A 964 -2.02 26.51 -3.26
CA THR A 964 -2.13 26.41 -1.79
C THR A 964 -0.79 26.61 -1.09
N GLY A 965 0.32 26.47 -1.82
CA GLY A 965 1.69 26.57 -1.30
C GLY A 965 2.17 25.32 -0.56
N TYR A 966 1.30 24.36 -0.30
CA TYR A 966 1.64 23.05 0.24
C TYR A 966 2.10 22.08 -0.86
N GLY A 967 2.79 21.02 -0.47
CA GLY A 967 3.35 20.04 -1.41
C GLY A 967 3.77 18.74 -0.73
N LEU A 968 2.93 18.18 0.14
CA LEU A 968 3.23 16.95 0.90
C LEU A 968 2.84 15.68 0.14
N THR A 969 1.56 15.27 0.21
CA THR A 969 1.05 14.10 -0.54
C THR A 969 0.08 14.49 -1.65
N PHE A 970 0.13 13.75 -2.74
CA PHE A 970 -0.80 13.88 -3.86
C PHE A 970 -1.19 12.50 -4.42
N GLY A 971 -2.47 12.31 -4.70
CA GLY A 971 -3.02 11.10 -5.29
C GLY A 971 -3.56 11.31 -6.70
N LEU A 972 -3.42 10.29 -7.54
CA LEU A 972 -4.06 10.21 -8.85
C LEU A 972 -4.69 8.83 -9.04
N HIS A 973 -5.97 8.79 -9.36
CA HIS A 973 -6.60 7.60 -9.91
C HIS A 973 -6.88 7.81 -11.39
N SER A 974 -6.17 7.05 -12.23
CA SER A 974 -6.29 7.06 -13.69
C SER A 974 -5.73 5.76 -14.27
N ARG A 975 -6.31 5.28 -15.36
CA ARG A 975 -5.81 4.17 -16.20
C ARG A 975 -5.19 4.66 -17.51
N VAL A 976 -5.11 5.98 -17.71
CA VAL A 976 -4.60 6.64 -18.92
C VAL A 976 -3.17 7.10 -18.64
N ASP A 977 -2.19 6.54 -19.35
CA ASP A 977 -0.77 6.81 -19.11
C ASP A 977 -0.42 8.26 -19.48
N GLU A 978 -1.01 8.81 -20.56
CA GLU A 978 -0.92 10.23 -20.93
C GLU A 978 -1.37 11.13 -19.77
N THR A 979 -2.49 10.80 -19.10
CA THR A 979 -2.96 11.56 -17.94
C THR A 979 -1.98 11.42 -16.76
N ILE A 980 -1.50 10.20 -16.48
CA ILE A 980 -0.54 9.95 -15.39
C ILE A 980 0.74 10.76 -15.60
N ASP A 981 1.36 10.66 -16.77
CA ASP A 981 2.61 11.36 -17.08
C ASP A 981 2.42 12.88 -17.09
N HIS A 982 1.31 13.36 -17.67
CA HIS A 982 0.96 14.78 -17.70
C HIS A 982 0.81 15.38 -16.30
N VAL A 983 0.11 14.68 -15.40
CA VAL A 983 -0.12 15.12 -14.02
C VAL A 983 1.17 15.03 -13.21
N LEU A 984 1.89 13.90 -13.26
CA LEU A 984 3.16 13.72 -12.53
C LEU A 984 4.25 14.69 -12.98
N GLY A 985 4.24 15.11 -14.25
CA GLY A 985 5.14 16.12 -14.80
C GLY A 985 4.87 17.54 -14.30
N ARG A 986 3.66 17.83 -13.79
CA ARG A 986 3.23 19.17 -13.37
C ARG A 986 3.13 19.34 -11.86
N VAL A 987 2.53 18.38 -11.16
CA VAL A 987 2.16 18.53 -9.75
C VAL A 987 3.37 18.76 -8.84
N ARG A 988 3.27 19.69 -7.90
CA ARG A 988 4.33 19.97 -6.92
C ARG A 988 4.02 19.33 -5.58
N ALA A 989 4.25 18.02 -5.48
CA ALA A 989 4.18 17.27 -4.24
C ALA A 989 5.39 16.34 -4.06
N GLY A 990 5.90 16.27 -2.83
CA GLY A 990 7.04 15.43 -2.47
C GLY A 990 6.73 13.94 -2.48
N ASN A 991 5.50 13.53 -2.15
CA ASN A 991 5.06 12.14 -2.20
C ASN A 991 3.84 12.01 -3.13
N ARG A 992 3.94 11.16 -4.15
CA ARG A 992 2.94 11.00 -5.20
C ARG A 992 2.48 9.55 -5.25
N TYR A 993 1.18 9.33 -5.33
CA TYR A 993 0.57 8.00 -5.26
C TYR A 993 -0.38 7.81 -6.44
N VAL A 994 -0.23 6.70 -7.17
CA VAL A 994 -1.05 6.40 -8.35
C VAL A 994 -1.82 5.10 -8.13
N ASN A 995 -3.15 5.18 -8.26
CA ASN A 995 -4.11 4.08 -8.09
C ASN A 995 -4.02 3.35 -6.74
N ARG A 996 -3.83 4.12 -5.67
CA ARG A 996 -3.78 3.68 -4.27
C ARG A 996 -4.07 4.85 -3.33
N ASN A 997 -4.32 4.56 -2.06
CA ASN A 997 -4.33 5.56 -0.99
C ASN A 997 -3.02 6.38 -0.89
N ILE A 998 -3.11 7.54 -0.25
CA ILE A 998 -2.01 8.53 -0.16
C ILE A 998 -1.35 8.59 1.23
N ILE A 999 -1.58 7.57 2.06
CA ILE A 999 -1.11 7.49 3.45
C ILE A 999 -0.15 6.31 3.66
N GLY A 1000 0.49 6.25 4.84
CA GLY A 1000 1.32 5.10 5.22
C GLY A 1000 2.57 4.92 4.36
N ALA A 1001 3.31 6.02 4.13
CA ALA A 1001 4.61 5.95 3.48
C ALA A 1001 5.56 5.02 4.26
N VAL A 1002 6.27 4.14 3.55
CA VAL A 1002 7.16 3.15 4.15
C VAL A 1002 8.61 3.63 4.05
N VAL A 1003 9.31 3.63 5.18
CA VAL A 1003 10.71 4.07 5.31
C VAL A 1003 11.61 3.34 4.30
N GLY A 1004 12.43 4.09 3.56
CA GLY A 1004 13.33 3.55 2.53
C GLY A 1004 12.66 3.04 1.26
N VAL A 1005 11.31 3.08 1.16
CA VAL A 1005 10.54 2.69 -0.03
C VAL A 1005 9.82 3.89 -0.63
N GLN A 1006 9.11 4.65 0.21
CA GLN A 1006 8.59 5.97 -0.13
C GLN A 1006 9.13 7.00 0.86
N PRO A 1007 10.41 7.42 0.74
CA PRO A 1007 10.96 8.50 1.56
C PRO A 1007 9.95 9.65 1.69
N PHE A 1008 9.70 10.07 2.92
CA PHE A 1008 8.54 10.90 3.23
C PHE A 1008 8.94 12.33 3.60
N GLY A 1009 8.27 13.29 2.96
CA GLY A 1009 8.47 14.71 3.21
C GLY A 1009 8.02 15.57 2.03
N GLY A 1010 7.67 16.81 2.32
CA GLY A 1010 7.12 17.74 1.33
C GLY A 1010 8.09 18.85 0.93
N SER A 1011 7.55 19.81 0.17
CA SER A 1011 8.22 21.09 -0.12
C SER A 1011 7.26 22.26 0.08
N GLY A 1012 7.75 23.48 -0.11
CA GLY A 1012 6.97 24.69 0.10
C GLY A 1012 6.57 24.85 1.58
N LEU A 1013 5.28 25.05 1.83
CA LEU A 1013 4.72 25.13 3.18
C LEU A 1013 4.71 23.80 3.93
N SER A 1014 4.96 22.67 3.23
CA SER A 1014 4.94 21.33 3.81
C SER A 1014 6.25 20.89 4.42
N GLY A 1015 7.37 21.51 4.06
CA GLY A 1015 8.62 21.22 4.76
C GLY A 1015 9.87 21.73 4.07
N THR A 1016 10.98 21.65 4.80
CA THR A 1016 12.30 22.01 4.29
C THR A 1016 12.98 20.87 3.55
N GLY A 1017 12.63 19.62 3.88
CA GLY A 1017 13.46 18.45 3.64
C GLY A 1017 14.74 18.47 4.49
N PRO A 1018 15.63 17.47 4.32
CA PRO A 1018 15.45 16.29 3.48
C PRO A 1018 14.38 15.33 4.02
N LYS A 1019 13.90 14.42 3.17
CA LYS A 1019 12.86 13.44 3.50
C LYS A 1019 13.31 12.49 4.61
N ALA A 1020 12.42 12.28 5.58
CA ALA A 1020 12.59 11.23 6.57
C ALA A 1020 12.59 9.84 5.89
N GLY A 1021 13.49 8.96 6.34
CA GLY A 1021 13.62 7.62 5.76
C GLY A 1021 14.14 7.63 4.32
N GLY A 1022 14.79 8.72 3.91
CA GLY A 1022 15.46 8.89 2.63
C GLY A 1022 16.97 8.98 2.77
N PRO A 1023 17.71 8.82 1.65
CA PRO A 1023 19.17 8.72 1.66
C PRO A 1023 19.89 10.03 2.04
N LEU A 1024 19.19 11.18 2.00
CA LEU A 1024 19.77 12.49 2.29
C LEU A 1024 19.59 12.93 3.76
N ALA A 1025 18.77 12.22 4.54
CA ALA A 1025 18.40 12.61 5.91
C ALA A 1025 19.62 12.72 6.85
N LEU A 1026 20.41 11.64 6.95
CA LEU A 1026 21.56 11.58 7.86
C LEU A 1026 22.61 12.66 7.54
N GLY A 1027 22.84 12.95 6.26
CA GLY A 1027 23.84 13.95 5.84
C GLY A 1027 23.54 15.34 6.39
N ARG A 1028 22.27 15.71 6.56
CA ARG A 1028 21.86 17.00 7.12
C ARG A 1028 22.20 17.17 8.60
N LEU A 1029 22.44 16.06 9.30
CA LEU A 1029 22.76 16.00 10.74
C LEU A 1029 24.27 15.96 11.00
N MET A 1030 25.06 16.36 10.00
CA MET A 1030 26.51 16.39 10.03
C MET A 1030 27.02 17.78 9.66
N ARG A 1031 28.24 18.12 10.11
CA ARG A 1031 28.86 19.38 9.69
C ARG A 1031 29.03 19.42 8.17
N ARG A 1032 29.53 18.33 7.59
CA ARG A 1032 29.72 18.17 6.15
C ARG A 1032 29.12 16.83 5.72
N PRO A 1033 28.12 16.81 4.83
CA PRO A 1033 27.51 15.58 4.36
C PRO A 1033 28.50 14.68 3.61
N PRO A 1034 28.52 13.37 3.88
CA PRO A 1034 29.35 12.42 3.12
C PRO A 1034 29.01 12.43 1.63
N ALA A 1035 30.01 12.37 0.76
CA ALA A 1035 29.75 12.18 -0.69
C ALA A 1035 28.97 10.88 -0.95
N ALA A 1036 29.22 9.85 -0.14
CA ALA A 1036 28.55 8.55 -0.21
C ALA A 1036 27.03 8.61 0.00
N ALA A 1037 26.50 9.66 0.65
CA ALA A 1037 25.06 9.88 0.76
C ALA A 1037 24.37 10.01 -0.62
N ARG A 1038 25.13 10.41 -1.65
CA ARG A 1038 24.66 10.55 -3.03
C ARG A 1038 25.04 9.37 -3.93
N ASP A 1039 25.62 8.32 -3.37
CA ASP A 1039 25.96 7.13 -4.15
C ASP A 1039 24.71 6.41 -4.66
N GLY A 1040 24.80 5.91 -5.90
CA GLY A 1040 23.65 5.33 -6.61
C GLY A 1040 22.65 6.37 -7.17
N LEU A 1041 22.76 7.65 -6.81
CA LEU A 1041 21.89 8.70 -7.38
C LEU A 1041 22.40 9.12 -8.76
N PRO A 1042 21.52 9.36 -9.74
CA PRO A 1042 21.91 9.88 -11.04
C PRO A 1042 22.64 11.23 -10.93
N ALA A 1043 23.44 11.57 -11.93
CA ALA A 1043 24.11 12.86 -12.04
C ALA A 1043 23.73 13.54 -13.36
N ASP A 1044 23.60 14.87 -13.34
CA ASP A 1044 23.41 15.69 -14.54
C ASP A 1044 24.37 16.88 -14.47
N GLU A 1045 25.12 17.09 -15.55
CA GLU A 1045 26.14 18.13 -15.66
C GLU A 1045 25.93 19.01 -16.90
N ALA A 1046 24.74 18.98 -17.51
CA ALA A 1046 24.47 19.64 -18.79
C ALA A 1046 24.79 21.14 -18.79
N ALA A 1047 24.45 21.85 -17.70
CA ALA A 1047 24.80 23.26 -17.53
C ALA A 1047 26.18 23.47 -16.88
N LEU A 1048 26.64 22.50 -16.08
CA LEU A 1048 27.92 22.60 -15.38
C LEU A 1048 29.11 22.46 -16.33
N ARG A 1049 29.09 21.53 -17.29
CA ARG A 1049 30.22 21.28 -18.20
C ARG A 1049 30.59 22.52 -19.02
N PRO A 1050 29.65 23.21 -19.69
CA PRO A 1050 29.96 24.46 -20.39
C PRO A 1050 30.46 25.55 -19.42
N TYR A 1051 29.90 25.63 -18.21
CA TYR A 1051 30.33 26.59 -17.20
C TYR A 1051 31.78 26.35 -16.74
N VAL A 1052 32.14 25.10 -16.45
CA VAL A 1052 33.50 24.70 -16.07
C VAL A 1052 34.49 24.92 -17.22
N ALA A 1053 34.10 24.64 -18.46
CA ALA A 1053 34.92 24.96 -19.64
C ALA A 1053 35.14 26.47 -19.79
N TRP A 1054 34.11 27.28 -19.54
CA TRP A 1054 34.21 28.73 -19.54
C TRP A 1054 35.13 29.25 -18.43
N LEU A 1055 35.05 28.71 -17.20
CA LEU A 1055 35.98 29.05 -16.11
C LEU A 1055 37.44 28.80 -16.51
N ARG A 1056 37.72 27.65 -17.15
CA ARG A 1056 39.06 27.33 -17.68
C ARG A 1056 39.51 28.35 -18.74
N SER A 1057 38.62 28.76 -19.64
CA SER A 1057 38.94 29.78 -20.67
C SER A 1057 39.27 31.16 -20.08
N ARG A 1058 38.82 31.43 -18.84
CA ARG A 1058 39.12 32.64 -18.07
C ARG A 1058 40.30 32.47 -17.10
N HIS A 1059 41.11 31.42 -17.29
CA HIS A 1059 42.25 31.08 -16.43
C HIS A 1059 41.90 30.78 -14.96
N ARG A 1060 40.66 30.34 -14.68
CA ARG A 1060 40.19 29.93 -13.34
C ARG A 1060 40.17 28.40 -13.20
N HIS A 1061 41.34 27.80 -13.41
CA HIS A 1061 41.51 26.34 -13.41
C HIS A 1061 41.24 25.71 -12.03
N ASP A 1062 41.63 26.40 -10.97
CA ASP A 1062 41.42 25.97 -9.58
C ASP A 1062 39.92 25.85 -9.24
N LEU A 1063 39.11 26.83 -9.64
CA LEU A 1063 37.67 26.80 -9.39
C LEU A 1063 36.97 25.71 -10.22
N ALA A 1064 37.42 25.52 -11.47
CA ALA A 1064 36.94 24.46 -12.34
C ALA A 1064 37.19 23.08 -11.74
N GLU A 1065 38.42 22.78 -11.31
CA GLU A 1065 38.80 21.50 -10.69
C GLU A 1065 37.98 21.23 -9.42
N ARG A 1066 37.82 22.24 -8.58
CA ARG A 1066 37.04 22.12 -7.34
C ARG A 1066 35.57 21.79 -7.60
N LEU A 1067 34.94 22.42 -8.58
CA LEU A 1067 33.55 22.11 -8.94
C LEU A 1067 33.43 20.69 -9.49
N GLU A 1068 34.42 20.19 -10.22
CA GLU A 1068 34.44 18.82 -10.74
C GLU A 1068 34.65 17.75 -9.63
N THR A 1069 35.20 18.11 -8.47
CA THR A 1069 35.26 17.17 -7.32
C THR A 1069 33.90 16.87 -6.70
N VAL A 1070 32.88 17.69 -7.00
CA VAL A 1070 31.55 17.57 -6.42
C VAL A 1070 30.65 16.76 -7.34
N ARG A 1071 30.08 15.67 -6.82
CA ARG A 1071 29.03 14.93 -7.51
C ARG A 1071 27.68 15.65 -7.40
N TYR A 1072 27.21 16.21 -8.50
CA TYR A 1072 25.91 16.85 -8.56
C TYR A 1072 24.79 15.84 -8.89
N PRO A 1073 23.71 15.80 -8.10
CA PRO A 1073 22.57 14.94 -8.40
C PRO A 1073 21.82 15.38 -9.66
N GLY A 1074 21.45 14.42 -10.49
CA GLY A 1074 20.60 14.57 -11.66
C GLY A 1074 19.16 14.12 -11.39
N SER A 1075 18.27 14.35 -12.36
CA SER A 1075 16.83 14.19 -12.17
C SER A 1075 16.24 12.84 -12.60
N ALA A 1076 17.06 11.92 -13.09
CA ALA A 1076 16.56 10.60 -13.48
C ALA A 1076 16.03 9.85 -12.24
N PRO A 1077 14.88 9.16 -12.35
CA PRO A 1077 14.34 8.37 -11.25
C PRO A 1077 15.12 7.06 -11.06
N ILE A 1078 15.19 6.60 -9.82
CA ILE A 1078 15.64 5.25 -9.45
C ILE A 1078 14.47 4.45 -8.85
N ALA A 1079 14.47 3.14 -9.04
CA ALA A 1079 13.51 2.26 -8.38
C ALA A 1079 14.02 1.85 -6.99
N LEU A 1080 13.17 1.95 -5.98
CA LEU A 1080 13.43 1.48 -4.62
C LEU A 1080 12.82 0.10 -4.42
N ALA A 1081 13.52 -0.77 -3.69
CA ALA A 1081 13.02 -2.09 -3.34
C ALA A 1081 11.74 -1.98 -2.49
N GLY A 1082 10.75 -2.82 -2.76
CA GLY A 1082 9.45 -2.77 -2.10
C GLY A 1082 8.59 -3.99 -2.43
N PRO A 1083 7.32 -3.99 -2.00
CA PRO A 1083 6.42 -5.12 -2.20
C PRO A 1083 6.11 -5.34 -3.69
N VAL A 1084 5.79 -6.58 -4.05
CA VAL A 1084 5.24 -6.89 -5.38
C VAL A 1084 3.91 -6.16 -5.60
N GLY A 1085 3.54 -5.92 -6.86
CA GLY A 1085 2.33 -5.15 -7.17
C GLY A 1085 2.46 -3.65 -6.92
N GLU A 1086 3.69 -3.16 -6.71
CA GLU A 1086 4.01 -1.74 -6.62
C GLU A 1086 5.31 -1.41 -7.35
N ARG A 1087 5.35 -0.22 -7.97
CA ARG A 1087 6.59 0.41 -8.44
C ARG A 1087 6.83 1.65 -7.60
N ASN A 1088 7.94 1.64 -6.86
CA ASN A 1088 8.33 2.74 -5.99
C ASN A 1088 9.54 3.43 -6.60
N LEU A 1089 9.37 4.69 -6.95
CA LEU A 1089 10.39 5.51 -7.59
C LEU A 1089 10.82 6.62 -6.64
N TYR A 1090 12.11 6.91 -6.67
CA TYR A 1090 12.71 8.07 -6.03
C TYR A 1090 13.44 8.89 -7.09
N ALA A 1091 13.18 10.18 -7.13
CA ALA A 1091 13.82 11.09 -8.05
C ALA A 1091 14.24 12.35 -7.32
N LEU A 1092 15.18 13.08 -7.91
CA LEU A 1092 15.55 14.42 -7.48
C LEU A 1092 15.09 15.40 -8.56
N ARG A 1093 14.70 16.60 -8.15
CA ARG A 1093 14.50 17.71 -9.09
C ARG A 1093 15.24 18.95 -8.62
N PRO A 1094 15.61 19.86 -9.53
CA PRO A 1094 16.05 21.19 -9.14
C PRO A 1094 14.97 21.84 -8.27
N ARG A 1095 15.37 22.53 -7.20
CA ARG A 1095 14.46 23.33 -6.36
C ARG A 1095 13.81 24.48 -7.14
N GLY A 1096 14.48 24.97 -8.18
CA GLY A 1096 14.01 26.06 -9.01
C GLY A 1096 15.02 27.20 -9.03
N ARG A 1097 14.65 28.34 -8.44
CA ARG A 1097 15.45 29.56 -8.45
C ARG A 1097 16.18 29.74 -7.11
N VAL A 1098 17.50 29.88 -7.13
CA VAL A 1098 18.35 30.00 -5.94
C VAL A 1098 19.04 31.36 -5.94
N ALA A 1099 18.95 32.09 -4.83
CA ALA A 1099 19.64 33.37 -4.68
C ALA A 1099 21.13 33.14 -4.39
N ALA A 1100 21.98 33.86 -5.12
CA ALA A 1100 23.43 33.90 -4.92
C ALA A 1100 23.80 35.27 -4.36
N ILE A 1101 24.29 35.29 -3.12
CA ILE A 1101 24.71 36.50 -2.40
C ILE A 1101 26.18 36.30 -2.01
N ALA A 1102 27.08 37.04 -2.64
CA ALA A 1102 28.52 36.83 -2.50
C ALA A 1102 29.26 38.14 -2.23
N ALA A 1103 30.16 38.11 -1.24
CA ALA A 1103 31.07 39.22 -0.94
C ALA A 1103 32.30 39.26 -1.86
N THR A 1104 32.61 38.17 -2.57
CA THR A 1104 33.77 38.07 -3.47
C THR A 1104 33.41 37.40 -4.79
N GLU A 1105 34.15 37.73 -5.84
CA GLU A 1105 33.99 37.13 -7.17
C GLU A 1105 34.16 35.60 -7.12
N THR A 1106 35.15 35.09 -6.40
CA THR A 1106 35.37 33.65 -6.23
C THR A 1106 34.17 32.96 -5.59
N ALA A 1107 33.59 33.56 -4.55
CA ALA A 1107 32.40 33.01 -3.92
C ALA A 1107 31.21 33.01 -4.88
N LEU A 1108 31.01 34.08 -5.66
CA LEU A 1108 29.97 34.15 -6.67
C LEU A 1108 30.11 33.03 -7.71
N LEU A 1109 31.32 32.84 -8.26
CA LEU A 1109 31.56 31.81 -9.28
C LEU A 1109 31.35 30.38 -8.75
N LEU A 1110 31.70 30.11 -7.49
CA LEU A 1110 31.43 28.81 -6.85
C LEU A 1110 29.95 28.61 -6.54
N GLN A 1111 29.23 29.66 -6.11
CA GLN A 1111 27.77 29.62 -5.93
C GLN A 1111 27.07 29.30 -7.25
N LEU A 1112 27.41 30.01 -8.32
CA LEU A 1112 26.86 29.78 -9.65
C LEU A 1112 27.16 28.35 -10.14
N GLY A 1113 28.38 27.86 -9.92
CA GLY A 1113 28.74 26.47 -10.22
C GLY A 1113 27.86 25.45 -9.50
N ALA A 1114 27.61 25.65 -8.20
CA ALA A 1114 26.76 24.75 -7.41
C ALA A 1114 25.28 24.80 -7.84
N ILE A 1115 24.77 26.01 -8.14
CA ILE A 1115 23.39 26.22 -8.59
C ILE A 1115 23.18 25.60 -9.99
N LEU A 1116 24.07 25.88 -10.94
CA LEU A 1116 23.99 25.34 -12.30
C LEU A 1116 24.21 23.82 -12.30
N GLY A 1117 25.12 23.31 -11.47
CA GLY A 1117 25.39 21.88 -11.32
C GLY A 1117 24.20 21.08 -10.83
N THR A 1118 23.32 21.69 -10.04
CA THR A 1118 22.07 21.06 -9.58
C THR A 1118 20.87 21.33 -10.49
N GLY A 1119 21.11 21.89 -11.68
CA GLY A 1119 20.08 22.19 -12.67
C GLY A 1119 19.20 23.39 -12.32
N ASN A 1120 19.51 24.14 -11.26
CA ASN A 1120 18.75 25.30 -10.82
C ASN A 1120 19.05 26.55 -11.66
N ALA A 1121 18.19 27.57 -11.53
CA ALA A 1121 18.44 28.92 -12.01
C ALA A 1121 19.00 29.78 -10.87
N ALA A 1122 19.95 30.67 -11.17
CA ALA A 1122 20.53 31.58 -10.19
C ALA A 1122 19.91 32.98 -10.30
N VAL A 1123 19.71 33.63 -9.15
CA VAL A 1123 19.51 35.09 -9.09
C VAL A 1123 20.61 35.71 -8.25
N ILE A 1124 21.44 36.51 -8.89
CA ILE A 1124 22.51 37.25 -8.23
C ILE A 1124 21.89 38.46 -7.55
N VAL A 1125 22.03 38.55 -6.23
CA VAL A 1125 21.50 39.67 -5.45
C VAL A 1125 22.63 40.65 -5.16
N ALA A 1126 22.62 41.79 -5.85
CA ALA A 1126 23.65 42.82 -5.73
C ALA A 1126 23.09 44.21 -6.07
N ALA A 1127 23.60 45.26 -5.40
CA ALA A 1127 23.10 46.63 -5.54
C ALA A 1127 23.42 47.30 -6.91
N GLY A 1128 24.28 46.70 -7.74
CA GLY A 1128 24.61 47.15 -9.10
C GLY A 1128 24.48 46.01 -10.10
N GLY A 1129 23.76 46.23 -11.20
CA GLY A 1129 23.56 45.23 -12.25
C GLY A 1129 24.69 45.24 -13.28
N SER A 1130 25.21 44.06 -13.60
CA SER A 1130 26.38 43.76 -14.45
C SER A 1130 27.71 43.73 -13.68
N ASP A 1131 28.28 42.53 -13.63
CA ASP A 1131 29.66 42.26 -13.19
C ASP A 1131 30.47 41.79 -14.41
N ALA A 1132 31.60 42.45 -14.67
CA ALA A 1132 32.54 42.06 -15.74
C ALA A 1132 33.06 40.63 -15.55
N ALA A 1133 32.94 40.06 -14.35
CA ALA A 1133 33.29 38.68 -14.04
C ALA A 1133 32.52 37.63 -14.86
N LEU A 1134 31.31 37.96 -15.36
CA LEU A 1134 30.45 37.02 -16.10
C LEU A 1134 30.49 37.21 -17.62
N ASP A 1135 31.39 38.03 -18.16
CA ASP A 1135 31.50 38.26 -19.59
C ASP A 1135 31.87 36.99 -20.37
N GLY A 1136 31.20 36.79 -21.52
CA GLY A 1136 31.43 35.65 -22.41
C GLY A 1136 30.86 34.32 -21.91
N LEU A 1137 29.93 34.35 -20.94
CA LEU A 1137 29.27 33.15 -20.41
C LEU A 1137 28.55 32.36 -21.53
N PRO A 1138 28.62 31.01 -21.54
CA PRO A 1138 27.87 30.21 -22.51
C PRO A 1138 26.37 30.49 -22.44
N ALA A 1139 25.69 30.55 -23.58
CA ALA A 1139 24.27 30.90 -23.66
C ALA A 1139 23.37 30.02 -22.78
N VAL A 1140 23.67 28.71 -22.68
CA VAL A 1140 22.94 27.77 -21.82
C VAL A 1140 23.05 28.09 -20.33
N CYS A 1141 24.16 28.68 -19.89
CA CYS A 1141 24.37 29.13 -18.52
C CYS A 1141 23.74 30.52 -18.32
N ALA A 1142 23.93 31.43 -19.29
CA ALA A 1142 23.44 32.81 -19.21
C ALA A 1142 21.91 32.85 -19.13
N ALA A 1143 21.21 31.97 -19.86
CA ALA A 1143 19.76 31.83 -19.82
C ALA A 1143 19.20 31.45 -18.43
N ARG A 1144 20.05 30.97 -17.51
CA ARG A 1144 19.68 30.55 -16.16
C ARG A 1144 20.10 31.54 -15.08
N ILE A 1145 20.72 32.66 -15.43
CA ILE A 1145 21.22 33.66 -14.48
C ILE A 1145 20.45 34.96 -14.68
N ALA A 1146 19.87 35.48 -13.60
CA ALA A 1146 19.27 36.81 -13.56
C ALA A 1146 19.85 37.64 -12.41
N TRP A 1147 19.57 38.95 -12.43
CA TRP A 1147 20.01 39.91 -11.42
C TRP A 1147 18.81 40.47 -10.67
N ALA A 1148 18.98 40.72 -9.38
CA ALA A 1148 18.04 41.44 -8.55
C ALA A 1148 18.77 42.38 -7.59
N PRO A 1149 18.20 43.55 -7.27
CA PRO A 1149 18.83 44.51 -6.35
C PRO A 1149 18.79 44.04 -4.89
N ASP A 1150 17.80 43.22 -4.52
CA ASP A 1150 17.56 42.69 -3.18
C ASP A 1150 16.79 41.35 -3.28
N LEU A 1151 16.70 40.63 -2.16
CA LEU A 1151 16.06 39.31 -2.10
C LEU A 1151 14.54 39.37 -2.31
N ASP A 1152 13.89 40.48 -1.97
CA ASP A 1152 12.43 40.63 -2.14
C ASP A 1152 12.06 40.82 -3.61
N ARG A 1153 12.95 41.43 -4.40
CA ARG A 1153 12.82 41.59 -5.85
C ARG A 1153 13.45 40.46 -6.66
N ALA A 1154 13.99 39.42 -6.01
CA ALA A 1154 14.57 38.25 -6.67
C ALA A 1154 13.52 37.27 -7.27
N GLY A 1155 12.23 37.51 -7.00
CA GLY A 1155 11.13 36.66 -7.42
C GLY A 1155 10.94 35.44 -6.51
N ASP A 1156 10.40 34.36 -7.07
CA ASP A 1156 10.09 33.12 -6.35
C ASP A 1156 11.36 32.30 -6.06
N VAL A 1157 12.15 32.77 -5.10
CA VAL A 1157 13.38 32.11 -4.63
C VAL A 1157 13.05 30.92 -3.73
N GLN A 1158 13.68 29.78 -4.00
CA GLN A 1158 13.46 28.48 -3.35
C GLN A 1158 14.66 28.02 -2.51
N GLY A 1159 15.71 28.84 -2.43
CA GLY A 1159 16.90 28.62 -1.60
C GLY A 1159 17.90 29.76 -1.71
N VAL A 1160 18.84 29.86 -0.76
CA VAL A 1160 19.83 30.94 -0.70
C VAL A 1160 21.21 30.37 -0.45
N LEU A 1161 22.18 30.78 -1.28
CA LEU A 1161 23.60 30.61 -1.02
C LEU A 1161 24.20 31.96 -0.64
N PHE A 1162 24.90 32.01 0.50
CA PHE A 1162 25.50 33.21 1.04
C PHE A 1162 27.01 33.04 1.29
N ALA A 1163 27.78 34.07 0.96
CA ALA A 1163 29.17 34.21 1.40
C ALA A 1163 29.46 35.63 1.85
N GLY A 1164 29.84 35.78 3.11
CA GLY A 1164 30.10 37.05 3.78
C GLY A 1164 30.25 36.82 5.29
N ASP A 1165 30.40 37.89 6.05
CA ASP A 1165 30.65 37.80 7.49
C ASP A 1165 29.41 37.38 8.31
N ALA A 1166 29.66 36.97 9.56
CA ALA A 1166 28.65 36.53 10.51
C ALA A 1166 27.57 37.59 10.85
N THR A 1167 27.85 38.88 10.74
CA THR A 1167 26.86 39.93 11.02
C THR A 1167 25.87 40.01 9.86
N ALA A 1168 26.38 40.13 8.64
CA ALA A 1168 25.58 40.13 7.43
C ALA A 1168 24.77 38.83 7.27
N LEU A 1169 25.32 37.69 7.68
CA LEU A 1169 24.60 36.42 7.71
C LEU A 1169 23.41 36.44 8.67
N ARG A 1170 23.56 36.98 9.89
CA ARG A 1170 22.44 37.08 10.84
C ARG A 1170 21.35 38.01 10.34
N ASP A 1171 21.72 39.15 9.77
CA ASP A 1171 20.76 40.11 9.20
C ASP A 1171 19.99 39.47 8.03
N LEU A 1172 20.69 38.76 7.14
CA LEU A 1172 20.08 38.00 6.05
C LEU A 1172 19.14 36.90 6.58
N ASN A 1173 19.58 36.13 7.57
CA ASN A 1173 18.78 35.04 8.13
C ASN A 1173 17.51 35.58 8.81
N ALA A 1174 17.60 36.73 9.50
CA ALA A 1174 16.45 37.45 10.05
C ALA A 1174 15.49 37.94 8.96
N ALA A 1175 16.00 38.52 7.87
CA ALA A 1175 15.20 38.92 6.73
C ALA A 1175 14.48 37.72 6.07
N ILE A 1176 15.19 36.59 5.88
CA ILE A 1176 14.60 35.35 5.34
C ILE A 1176 13.50 34.81 6.27
N ALA A 1177 13.72 34.82 7.59
CA ALA A 1177 12.74 34.32 8.57
C ALA A 1177 11.51 35.24 8.74
N ALA A 1178 11.62 36.51 8.36
CA ALA A 1178 10.51 37.45 8.34
C ALA A 1178 9.56 37.26 7.15
N ARG A 1179 10.00 36.56 6.09
CA ARG A 1179 9.19 36.32 4.89
C ARG A 1179 8.02 35.37 5.15
N ASP A 1180 6.90 35.71 4.55
CA ASP A 1180 5.75 34.82 4.40
C ASP A 1180 6.08 33.65 3.45
N GLY A 1181 5.28 32.59 3.48
CA GLY A 1181 5.46 31.42 2.61
C GLY A 1181 6.42 30.36 3.15
N ALA A 1182 7.10 29.62 2.27
CA ALA A 1182 7.96 28.49 2.63
C ALA A 1182 9.16 28.88 3.53
N ILE A 1183 9.72 27.90 4.24
CA ILE A 1183 11.00 28.07 4.94
C ILE A 1183 12.12 27.83 3.92
N LEU A 1184 12.89 28.88 3.62
CA LEU A 1184 13.95 28.78 2.61
C LEU A 1184 15.20 28.08 3.17
N PRO A 1185 15.77 27.08 2.47
CA PRO A 1185 17.07 26.55 2.83
C PRO A 1185 18.15 27.62 2.58
N LEU A 1186 18.91 27.93 3.63
CA LEU A 1186 20.05 28.83 3.58
C LEU A 1186 21.34 28.03 3.82
N GLN A 1187 22.27 28.12 2.88
CA GLN A 1187 23.65 27.65 3.07
C GLN A 1187 24.57 28.85 3.06
N ALA A 1188 25.40 28.97 4.09
CA ALA A 1188 26.38 30.04 4.20
C ALA A 1188 27.79 29.49 4.36
N ARG A 1189 28.76 30.20 3.78
CA ARG A 1189 30.19 29.93 3.97
C ARG A 1189 30.96 31.23 4.10
N GLU A 1190 31.93 31.25 5.00
CA GLU A 1190 32.91 32.34 5.05
C GLU A 1190 33.77 32.32 3.76
N PRO A 1191 34.15 33.48 3.21
CA PRO A 1191 34.99 33.55 2.01
C PRO A 1191 36.31 32.76 2.12
N GLU A 1192 36.94 32.73 3.30
CA GLU A 1192 38.17 31.99 3.56
C GLU A 1192 37.94 30.47 3.55
N ALA A 1193 36.80 30.01 4.09
CA ALA A 1193 36.43 28.59 4.04
C ALA A 1193 36.18 28.14 2.60
N LEU A 1194 35.50 28.98 1.81
CA LEU A 1194 35.38 28.78 0.37
C LEU A 1194 36.75 28.80 -0.30
N ALA A 1195 37.69 29.68 0.05
CA ALA A 1195 39.03 29.63 -0.54
C ALA A 1195 39.76 28.31 -0.21
N ALA A 1196 39.54 27.75 0.98
CA ALA A 1196 40.15 26.51 1.46
C ALA A 1196 39.51 25.21 0.94
N GLY A 1197 38.49 25.27 0.08
CA GLY A 1197 37.86 24.08 -0.52
C GLY A 1197 36.52 23.67 0.08
N ASP A 1198 35.99 24.43 1.05
CA ASP A 1198 34.73 24.11 1.73
C ASP A 1198 33.50 24.55 0.94
N LEU A 1199 33.09 23.71 -0.01
CA LEU A 1199 32.03 24.01 -0.97
C LEU A 1199 30.61 23.91 -0.38
N TYR A 1200 29.65 24.44 -1.13
CA TYR A 1200 28.23 24.27 -0.86
C TYR A 1200 27.80 22.83 -1.12
N ASP A 1201 26.81 22.36 -0.35
CA ASP A 1201 26.27 21.01 -0.49
C ASP A 1201 25.16 20.96 -1.55
N PRO A 1202 25.33 20.18 -2.63
CA PRO A 1202 24.30 20.00 -3.65
C PRO A 1202 23.00 19.38 -3.14
N ALA A 1203 23.03 18.56 -2.08
CA ALA A 1203 21.82 17.93 -1.57
C ALA A 1203 20.79 18.96 -1.06
N GLY A 1204 21.27 20.07 -0.48
CA GLY A 1204 20.41 21.20 -0.08
C GLY A 1204 19.87 22.04 -1.24
N LEU A 1205 20.25 21.77 -2.49
CA LEU A 1205 19.83 22.50 -3.69
C LEU A 1205 18.88 21.70 -4.58
N VAL A 1206 18.55 20.47 -4.19
CA VAL A 1206 17.54 19.64 -4.87
C VAL A 1206 16.34 19.39 -3.96
N GLU A 1207 15.25 18.97 -4.58
CA GLU A 1207 14.05 18.48 -3.91
C GLU A 1207 13.87 17.01 -4.24
N GLU A 1208 13.55 16.23 -3.22
CA GLU A 1208 13.31 14.80 -3.35
C GLU A 1208 11.84 14.52 -3.71
N ILE A 1209 11.61 13.60 -4.63
CA ILE A 1209 10.27 13.16 -5.03
C ILE A 1209 10.18 11.65 -4.87
N SER A 1210 9.18 11.19 -4.14
CA SER A 1210 8.79 9.79 -4.10
C SER A 1210 7.51 9.58 -4.92
N THR A 1211 7.49 8.57 -5.78
CA THR A 1211 6.30 8.17 -6.55
C THR A 1211 6.02 6.68 -6.36
N ALA A 1212 4.85 6.34 -5.81
CA ALA A 1212 4.41 4.97 -5.60
C ALA A 1212 3.23 4.64 -6.51
N ILE A 1213 3.42 3.69 -7.42
CA ILE A 1213 2.43 3.28 -8.42
C ILE A 1213 1.93 1.89 -8.08
N ASN A 1214 0.62 1.72 -7.88
CA ASN A 1214 0.02 0.40 -7.73
C ASN A 1214 -0.09 -0.30 -9.09
N THR A 1215 0.88 -1.15 -9.41
CA THR A 1215 0.91 -1.89 -10.68
C THR A 1215 -0.09 -3.06 -10.72
N ALA A 1216 -0.74 -3.37 -9.59
CA ALA A 1216 -1.80 -4.38 -9.50
C ALA A 1216 -3.22 -3.81 -9.59
N ALA A 1217 -3.39 -2.49 -9.79
CA ALA A 1217 -4.68 -1.80 -9.80
C ALA A 1217 -5.66 -2.34 -10.87
N ALA A 1218 -5.15 -2.96 -11.95
CA ALA A 1218 -5.98 -3.58 -12.98
C ALA A 1218 -6.69 -4.87 -12.55
N GLY A 1219 -6.37 -5.42 -11.36
CA GLY A 1219 -6.96 -6.68 -10.86
C GLY A 1219 -6.01 -7.87 -10.86
N GLY A 1220 -4.71 -7.61 -11.01
CA GLY A 1220 -3.63 -8.57 -10.73
C GLY A 1220 -2.27 -8.12 -11.30
N HIS A 1221 -1.23 -8.94 -11.11
CA HIS A 1221 0.16 -8.51 -11.28
C HIS A 1221 0.92 -9.22 -12.41
N ALA A 1222 1.23 -8.47 -13.47
CA ALA A 1222 1.89 -8.98 -14.67
C ALA A 1222 3.23 -9.70 -14.43
N SER A 1223 4.12 -9.16 -13.59
CA SER A 1223 5.45 -9.80 -13.42
C SER A 1223 5.35 -11.13 -12.65
N LEU A 1224 4.36 -11.26 -11.77
CA LEU A 1224 4.08 -12.49 -11.03
C LEU A 1224 3.45 -13.58 -11.92
N MET A 1225 2.86 -13.25 -13.06
CA MET A 1225 2.39 -14.25 -14.03
C MET A 1225 3.52 -15.09 -14.66
N SER A 1226 4.75 -14.57 -14.61
CA SER A 1226 5.97 -15.26 -15.06
C SER A 1226 6.63 -16.10 -13.96
N VAL A 1227 6.07 -16.09 -12.75
CA VAL A 1227 6.57 -16.74 -11.54
C VAL A 1227 5.68 -17.94 -11.22
N GLY A 1228 6.28 -19.11 -10.98
CA GLY A 1228 5.60 -20.40 -11.01
C GLY A 1228 6.26 -21.47 -10.20
#